data_AF-A0A3D9LBR6-F1
#
_entry.id   AF-A0A3D9LBR6-F1
#
_cell.length_a   1.000
_cell.length_b   1.000
_cell.length_c   1.000
_cell.angle_alpha   90.00
_cell.angle_beta   90.00
_cell.angle_gamma   90.00
#
_symmetry.space_group_name_H-M   'P 1'
#
loop_
_entity.id
_entity.type
_entity.pdbx_description
1 polymer ?
#
loop_
_entity_poly.entity_id
_entity_poly.type
_entity_poly.pdbx_seq_one_letter_code
_entity_poly.pdbx_strand_id
1 'polypeptide(L)'
;MGEKPKTPEYPAYWEADVVLRDGTTAHLRPVRPEDASGLARMHEGQSQSSIYLRFFTFKSSLSRKELERFTHVDYRDRVAFVALRGEEILGVGRYDRLDDPLEAEVAFNISDASQGKGIGSILMEHLAVAARENGIRRFTAEVLPENRKMLSVFQDTGFEVSRHFDDGVVAVAFSIDPTAKSRAVMESREHRAEARSVAELLAPEAVAVIGASRQWGSVGFALLQNIIEGGYTGPVYGINPEALEVAGMISRATLAEVPGPVDLAVIAVPEAEVPAVVQDCARHGVKGLLVVTTGYADAGQEGLVRQRALVRQARANGMRVIGPASAGLINTAPEVSLNASVSPFLPVRGPVGLFSQSAVIGVTLFAAAHRRGIGLSSILSAGNRADVSGNDAMQYFEDDPATNAVGVYLESFGNPRKFSRIARRLSRSKPVVVARSDVMGRRLPPGHETRTTQAPTGAVDSMLEQTGVIQVENHDDLMDLMQTVASQPLPAGRRVGVVGNSLALNRVVMDAVEHHGLTVASTVLVPHLDGAHVVDEAVRAVGHAVSETIASGEVDALLVVTQAGMHQEVGDADRLAAAVEEASRGTSITVLASLTGVLDLTYRSASLRGSGPATEDGLQRGIPVFSSPEQAAHVLSRLAWYSAWREAEAGVPVEPEGVDRDRAEELIEGWAPRAHGTDLVRLTAEEAGELLGCYGIRVLPAARFTTEDEAVQAADRLGWPVAVKAVDSYLRHRLDLGGVRLNIVDAESLRRNVAQMRQVLEPFGSPGLEVQSMAPSGQACTITALEDPLLGPVVSFGIAGDAVDLLDDWVHRVPPLTNQDLDRMIRAPRAAAKLFGYGGLPAVDTDALQDLLARVAALKDDHPQVARIRFNPVLASDRGVTVLSADIDVANAAQRTDSARRAMRD
;
A
#
# COMPACT_ATOMS: atom_id res chain seq x y z
N MET A 1 8.50 -39.79 40.66
CA MET A 1 7.82 -38.51 40.90
C MET A 1 7.61 -37.92 39.52
N GLY A 2 6.40 -38.03 38.96
CA GLY A 2 6.12 -37.67 37.58
C GLY A 2 6.30 -36.17 37.37
N GLU A 3 7.08 -35.79 36.36
CA GLU A 3 7.11 -34.42 35.85
C GLU A 3 5.68 -34.02 35.49
N LYS A 4 5.18 -32.94 36.11
CA LYS A 4 3.93 -32.33 35.67
C LYS A 4 4.12 -31.91 34.22
N PRO A 5 3.21 -32.25 33.29
CA PRO A 5 3.29 -31.76 31.92
C PRO A 5 3.32 -30.22 31.96
N LYS A 6 4.33 -29.63 31.30
CA LYS A 6 4.40 -28.18 31.12
C LYS A 6 3.12 -27.74 30.44
N THR A 7 2.39 -26.79 31.03
CA THR A 7 1.27 -26.13 30.36
C THR A 7 1.79 -25.52 29.06
N PRO A 8 1.18 -25.83 27.91
CA PRO A 8 1.62 -25.27 26.62
C PRO A 8 1.47 -23.75 26.64
N GLU A 9 2.48 -23.05 26.13
CA GLU A 9 2.53 -21.58 26.13
C GLU A 9 1.49 -21.02 25.16
N TYR A 10 0.72 -20.03 25.61
CA TYR A 10 -0.37 -19.44 24.82
C TYR A 10 0.19 -18.62 23.63
N PRO A 11 -0.18 -18.93 22.38
CA PRO A 11 0.37 -18.24 21.21
C PRO A 11 -0.35 -16.90 20.97
N ALA A 12 -0.03 -15.89 21.79
CA ALA A 12 -0.67 -14.57 21.71
C ALA A 12 -0.51 -13.89 20.34
N TYR A 13 0.56 -14.21 19.61
CA TYR A 13 0.82 -13.69 18.26
C TYR A 13 -0.13 -14.27 17.19
N TRP A 14 -1.01 -15.21 17.54
CA TRP A 14 -2.10 -15.69 16.67
C TRP A 14 -3.40 -14.90 16.82
N GLU A 15 -3.50 -14.03 17.82
CA GLU A 15 -4.66 -13.15 17.98
C GLU A 15 -4.74 -12.13 16.83
N ALA A 16 -5.96 -11.78 16.42
CA ALA A 16 -6.22 -10.81 15.38
C ALA A 16 -7.62 -10.22 15.50
N ASP A 17 -7.78 -8.92 15.28
CA ASP A 17 -9.08 -8.35 14.99
C ASP A 17 -9.36 -8.42 13.48
N VAL A 18 -10.59 -8.74 13.11
CA VAL A 18 -10.99 -8.96 11.71
C VAL A 18 -12.25 -8.19 11.35
N VAL A 19 -12.32 -7.68 10.12
CA VAL A 19 -13.55 -7.12 9.56
C VAL A 19 -14.37 -8.24 8.91
N LEU A 20 -15.62 -8.37 9.32
CA LEU A 20 -16.58 -9.35 8.81
C LEU A 20 -17.23 -8.88 7.51
N ARG A 21 -17.92 -9.80 6.82
CA ARG A 21 -18.59 -9.51 5.53
C ARG A 21 -19.71 -8.45 5.65
N ASP A 22 -20.22 -8.22 6.85
CA ASP A 22 -21.24 -7.21 7.14
C ASP A 22 -20.63 -5.87 7.58
N GLY A 23 -19.31 -5.67 7.47
CA GLY A 23 -18.64 -4.41 7.83
C GLY A 23 -18.30 -4.27 9.31
N THR A 24 -18.86 -5.11 10.18
CA THR A 24 -18.58 -5.12 11.63
C THR A 24 -17.28 -5.85 11.95
N THR A 25 -16.75 -5.68 13.17
CA THR A 25 -15.53 -6.36 13.61
C THR A 25 -15.80 -7.60 14.47
N ALA A 26 -14.79 -8.47 14.57
CA ALA A 26 -14.71 -9.53 15.56
C ALA A 26 -13.27 -9.71 16.03
N HIS A 27 -13.11 -10.16 17.27
CA HIS A 27 -11.80 -10.52 17.82
C HIS A 27 -11.59 -12.04 17.68
N LEU A 28 -10.52 -12.44 17.01
CA LEU A 28 -10.15 -13.83 16.82
C LEU A 28 -8.94 -14.16 17.71
N ARG A 29 -9.03 -15.24 18.47
CA ARG A 29 -7.92 -15.73 19.30
C ARG A 29 -7.94 -17.23 19.53
N PRO A 30 -6.80 -17.86 19.87
CA PRO A 30 -6.79 -19.24 20.34
C PRO A 30 -7.76 -19.45 21.51
N VAL A 31 -8.41 -20.61 21.54
CA VAL A 31 -9.33 -20.99 22.63
C VAL A 31 -8.55 -21.11 23.94
N ARG A 32 -9.21 -20.78 25.05
CA ARG A 32 -8.68 -20.95 26.40
C ARG A 32 -9.64 -21.83 27.23
N PRO A 33 -9.17 -22.50 28.29
CA PRO A 33 -10.02 -23.29 29.18
C PRO A 33 -11.27 -22.55 29.68
N GLU A 34 -11.17 -21.24 29.90
CA GLU A 34 -12.25 -20.38 30.40
C GLU A 34 -13.42 -20.22 29.41
N ASP A 35 -13.20 -20.49 28.12
CA ASP A 35 -14.21 -20.36 27.07
C ASP A 35 -15.30 -21.45 27.15
N ALA A 36 -15.14 -22.45 28.01
CA ALA A 36 -16.07 -23.58 28.12
C ALA A 36 -17.52 -23.13 28.34
N SER A 37 -17.72 -22.10 29.18
CA SER A 37 -19.05 -21.57 29.44
C SER A 37 -19.64 -20.83 28.23
N GLY A 38 -18.83 -20.02 27.53
CA GLY A 38 -19.23 -19.34 26.31
C GLY A 38 -19.56 -20.32 25.19
N LEU A 39 -18.77 -21.39 25.05
CA LEU A 39 -18.98 -22.42 24.03
C LEU A 39 -20.25 -23.24 24.30
N ALA A 40 -20.54 -23.54 25.58
CA ALA A 40 -21.79 -24.17 25.99
C ALA A 40 -23.00 -23.28 25.63
N ARG A 41 -22.96 -21.99 25.99
CA ARG A 41 -24.02 -21.03 25.63
C ARG A 41 -24.23 -20.93 24.12
N MET A 42 -23.15 -20.85 23.35
CA MET A 42 -23.23 -20.81 21.89
C MET A 42 -23.88 -22.09 21.34
N HIS A 43 -23.53 -23.27 21.86
CA HIS A 43 -24.10 -24.56 21.44
C HIS A 43 -25.59 -24.67 21.77
N GLU A 44 -25.99 -24.28 22.98
CA GLU A 44 -27.38 -24.29 23.43
C GLU A 44 -28.28 -23.35 22.63
N GLY A 45 -27.71 -22.25 22.10
CA GLY A 45 -28.41 -21.31 21.23
C GLY A 45 -28.60 -21.76 19.78
N GLN A 46 -28.09 -22.93 19.38
CA GLN A 46 -28.17 -23.38 17.98
C GLN A 46 -29.47 -24.12 17.67
N SER A 47 -29.89 -24.03 16.40
CA SER A 47 -30.95 -24.88 15.88
C SER A 47 -30.55 -26.36 15.87
N GLN A 48 -31.54 -27.24 16.01
CA GLN A 48 -31.33 -28.69 15.90
C GLN A 48 -30.68 -29.09 14.57
N SER A 49 -30.98 -28.37 13.49
CA SER A 49 -30.37 -28.59 12.18
C SER A 49 -28.87 -28.30 12.20
N SER A 50 -28.44 -27.16 12.76
CA SER A 50 -27.01 -26.81 12.82
C SER A 50 -26.22 -27.80 13.69
N ILE A 51 -26.80 -28.22 14.82
CA ILE A 51 -26.21 -29.25 15.69
C ILE A 51 -26.05 -30.58 14.94
N TYR A 52 -27.10 -31.04 14.26
CA TYR A 52 -27.07 -32.28 13.50
C TYR A 52 -26.03 -32.23 12.38
N LEU A 53 -25.99 -31.14 11.62
CA LEU A 53 -25.03 -30.97 10.53
C LEU A 53 -23.57 -30.92 11.00
N ARG A 54 -23.31 -30.56 12.27
CA ARG A 54 -21.97 -30.50 12.85
C ARG A 54 -21.53 -31.80 13.53
N PHE A 55 -22.42 -32.44 14.28
CA PHE A 55 -22.07 -33.58 15.15
C PHE A 55 -22.59 -34.92 14.62
N PHE A 56 -23.33 -34.90 13.51
CA PHE A 56 -23.99 -36.05 12.88
C PHE A 56 -24.98 -36.77 13.80
N THR A 57 -25.34 -36.11 14.90
CA THR A 57 -26.31 -36.56 15.90
C THR A 57 -26.99 -35.35 16.52
N PHE A 58 -28.22 -35.54 16.98
CA PHE A 58 -28.86 -34.55 17.83
C PHE A 58 -28.22 -34.55 19.21
N LYS A 59 -27.83 -33.36 19.66
CA LYS A 59 -27.14 -33.17 20.92
C LYS A 59 -27.52 -31.83 21.52
N SER A 60 -28.47 -31.83 22.46
CA SER A 60 -28.99 -30.61 23.07
C SER A 60 -27.98 -29.84 23.93
N SER A 61 -26.95 -30.52 24.46
CA SER A 61 -25.89 -29.89 25.24
C SER A 61 -24.55 -30.62 25.10
N LEU A 62 -23.45 -29.90 25.31
CA LEU A 62 -22.10 -30.49 25.35
C LEU A 62 -21.82 -31.05 26.75
N SER A 63 -21.28 -32.27 26.82
CA SER A 63 -20.87 -32.84 28.11
C SER A 63 -19.62 -32.14 28.65
N ARG A 64 -19.41 -32.21 29.97
CA ARG A 64 -18.20 -31.65 30.62
C ARG A 64 -16.91 -32.15 29.97
N LYS A 65 -16.86 -33.44 29.61
CA LYS A 65 -15.69 -34.06 28.96
C LYS A 65 -15.44 -33.49 27.56
N GLU A 66 -16.49 -33.14 26.83
CA GLU A 66 -16.35 -32.53 25.50
C GLU A 66 -15.94 -31.07 25.58
N LEU A 67 -16.54 -30.30 26.49
CA LEU A 67 -16.10 -28.92 26.75
C LEU A 67 -14.63 -28.89 27.14
N GLU A 68 -14.21 -29.77 28.05
CA GLU A 68 -12.80 -29.92 28.43
C GLU A 68 -11.92 -30.29 27.23
N ARG A 69 -12.32 -31.28 26.41
CA ARG A 69 -11.61 -31.64 25.18
C ARG A 69 -11.53 -30.46 24.19
N PHE A 70 -12.56 -29.62 24.09
CA PHE A 70 -12.64 -28.56 23.09
C PHE A 70 -11.92 -27.28 23.50
N THR A 71 -11.68 -27.07 24.81
CA THR A 71 -11.01 -25.87 25.32
C THR A 71 -9.60 -26.11 25.85
N HIS A 72 -9.25 -27.35 26.20
CA HIS A 72 -7.90 -27.72 26.62
C HIS A 72 -7.14 -28.31 25.43
N VAL A 73 -6.44 -27.43 24.72
CA VAL A 73 -5.66 -27.73 23.52
C VAL A 73 -4.17 -27.47 23.78
N ASP A 74 -3.29 -28.07 22.97
CA ASP A 74 -1.83 -27.98 23.13
C ASP A 74 -1.16 -26.93 22.23
N TYR A 75 -1.94 -26.29 21.37
CA TYR A 75 -1.51 -25.29 20.39
C TYR A 75 -0.52 -25.82 19.32
N ARG A 76 -0.41 -27.14 19.16
CA ARG A 76 0.52 -27.78 18.20
C ARG A 76 -0.13 -28.90 17.38
N ASP A 77 -0.65 -29.90 18.06
CA ASP A 77 -1.32 -31.05 17.44
C ASP A 77 -2.83 -30.87 17.52
N ARG A 78 -3.29 -30.14 18.53
CA ARG A 78 -4.68 -29.74 18.70
C ARG A 78 -4.71 -28.23 18.81
N VAL A 79 -5.40 -27.58 17.88
CA VAL A 79 -5.55 -26.12 17.85
C VAL A 79 -7.00 -25.77 17.65
N ALA A 80 -7.48 -24.77 18.38
CA ALA A 80 -8.78 -24.18 18.14
C ALA A 80 -8.74 -22.66 18.30
N PHE A 81 -9.50 -21.97 17.45
CA PHE A 81 -9.74 -20.53 17.48
C PHE A 81 -11.20 -20.25 17.78
N VAL A 82 -11.44 -19.18 18.55
CA VAL A 82 -12.76 -18.59 18.76
C VAL A 82 -12.81 -17.20 18.13
N ALA A 83 -13.93 -16.90 17.46
CA ALA A 83 -14.26 -15.55 17.00
C ALA A 83 -15.28 -14.94 17.97
N LEU A 84 -15.00 -13.75 18.48
CA LEU A 84 -15.70 -13.12 19.59
C LEU A 84 -16.26 -11.74 19.24
N ARG A 85 -17.39 -11.40 19.85
CA ARG A 85 -17.91 -10.02 19.98
C ARG A 85 -18.27 -9.78 21.44
N GLY A 86 -17.52 -8.93 22.12
CA GLY A 86 -17.49 -8.84 23.56
C GLY A 86 -17.12 -10.20 24.15
N GLU A 87 -18.00 -10.77 24.94
CA GLU A 87 -17.85 -12.12 25.50
C GLU A 87 -18.64 -13.20 24.70
N GLU A 88 -19.34 -12.80 23.64
CA GLU A 88 -20.14 -13.72 22.82
C GLU A 88 -19.25 -14.44 21.80
N ILE A 89 -19.27 -15.78 21.82
CA ILE A 89 -18.61 -16.59 20.79
C ILE A 89 -19.52 -16.66 19.56
N LEU A 90 -19.05 -16.06 18.46
CA LEU A 90 -19.72 -16.08 17.16
C LEU A 90 -19.45 -17.37 16.39
N GLY A 91 -18.30 -18.01 16.64
CA GLY A 91 -17.94 -19.29 16.05
C GLY A 91 -16.61 -19.83 16.57
N VAL A 92 -16.40 -21.13 16.36
CA VAL A 92 -15.19 -21.87 16.69
C VAL A 92 -14.71 -22.67 15.49
N GLY A 93 -13.42 -22.66 15.24
CA GLY A 93 -12.76 -23.51 14.24
C GLY A 93 -11.61 -24.24 14.91
N ARG A 94 -11.39 -25.51 14.56
CA ARG A 94 -10.31 -26.32 15.14
C ARG A 94 -9.69 -27.27 14.14
N TYR A 95 -8.47 -27.71 14.42
CA TYR A 95 -7.92 -28.92 13.84
C TYR A 95 -7.35 -29.86 14.91
N ASP A 96 -7.36 -31.15 14.60
CA ASP A 96 -6.67 -32.21 15.34
C ASP A 96 -5.74 -32.95 14.35
N ARG A 97 -4.44 -33.05 14.65
CA ARG A 97 -3.44 -33.74 13.79
C ARG A 97 -3.76 -35.23 13.71
N LEU A 98 -3.61 -35.80 12.51
CA LEU A 98 -3.82 -37.21 12.23
C LEU A 98 -2.54 -38.03 12.44
N ASP A 99 -2.61 -39.34 12.17
CA ASP A 99 -1.46 -40.24 12.26
C ASP A 99 -0.34 -39.85 11.26
N ASP A 100 -0.71 -39.30 10.11
CA ASP A 100 0.24 -38.62 9.22
C ASP A 100 0.60 -37.25 9.81
N PRO A 101 1.88 -36.99 10.15
CA PRO A 101 2.28 -35.73 10.74
C PRO A 101 2.04 -34.52 9.82
N LEU A 102 1.88 -34.70 8.52
CA LEU A 102 1.61 -33.63 7.55
C LEU A 102 0.11 -33.32 7.39
N GLU A 103 -0.79 -34.11 8.00
CA GLU A 103 -2.24 -33.99 7.85
C GLU A 103 -2.96 -33.69 9.17
N ALA A 104 -4.05 -32.93 9.09
CA ALA A 104 -4.94 -32.68 10.23
C ALA A 104 -6.42 -32.63 9.80
N GLU A 105 -7.31 -33.13 10.66
CA GLU A 105 -8.75 -33.02 10.48
C GLU A 105 -9.23 -31.66 10.97
N VAL A 106 -9.94 -30.91 10.13
CA VAL A 106 -10.44 -29.56 10.43
C VAL A 106 -11.96 -29.53 10.59
N ALA A 107 -12.45 -28.77 11.56
CA ALA A 107 -13.88 -28.62 11.78
C ALA A 107 -14.30 -27.24 12.30
N PHE A 108 -15.50 -26.81 11.91
CA PHE A 108 -16.04 -25.47 12.21
C PHE A 108 -17.43 -25.56 12.82
N ASN A 109 -17.75 -24.64 13.73
CA ASN A 109 -19.10 -24.46 14.24
C ASN A 109 -19.38 -22.95 14.38
N ILE A 110 -20.34 -22.43 13.63
CA ILE A 110 -20.67 -20.99 13.59
C ILE A 110 -22.08 -20.80 14.15
N SER A 111 -22.23 -19.86 15.09
CA SER A 111 -23.53 -19.50 15.66
C SER A 111 -24.53 -19.13 14.56
N ASP A 112 -25.78 -19.62 14.67
CA ASP A 112 -26.84 -19.41 13.68
C ASP A 112 -27.07 -17.91 13.39
N ALA A 113 -27.03 -17.07 14.43
CA ALA A 113 -27.18 -15.62 14.33
C ALA A 113 -26.03 -14.92 13.59
N SER A 114 -24.90 -15.61 13.40
CA SER A 114 -23.68 -15.09 12.79
C SER A 114 -23.27 -15.80 11.50
N GLN A 115 -24.09 -16.73 11.00
CA GLN A 115 -23.89 -17.34 9.69
C GLN A 115 -23.98 -16.30 8.57
N GLY A 116 -23.25 -16.51 7.47
CA GLY A 116 -23.23 -15.60 6.32
C GLY A 116 -22.29 -14.39 6.47
N LYS A 117 -21.72 -14.15 7.67
CA LYS A 117 -20.79 -13.05 7.95
C LYS A 117 -19.33 -13.32 7.58
N GLY A 118 -19.03 -14.47 6.99
CA GLY A 118 -17.68 -14.85 6.55
C GLY A 118 -16.77 -15.47 7.63
N ILE A 119 -17.27 -15.67 8.85
CA ILE A 119 -16.49 -16.15 10.01
C ILE A 119 -15.81 -17.50 9.74
N GLY A 120 -16.50 -18.46 9.11
CA GLY A 120 -15.91 -19.78 8.81
C GLY A 120 -14.70 -19.69 7.89
N SER A 121 -14.74 -18.82 6.89
CA SER A 121 -13.60 -18.57 6.01
C SER A 121 -12.41 -17.94 6.74
N ILE A 122 -12.68 -16.97 7.63
CA ILE A 122 -11.64 -16.34 8.45
C ILE A 122 -10.99 -17.37 9.38
N LEU A 123 -11.80 -18.16 10.10
CA LEU A 123 -11.28 -19.23 10.96
C LEU A 123 -10.41 -20.23 10.18
N MET A 124 -10.84 -20.60 8.96
CA MET A 124 -10.05 -21.47 8.07
C MET A 124 -8.70 -20.85 7.71
N GLU A 125 -8.69 -19.57 7.31
CA GLU A 125 -7.47 -18.84 6.92
C GLU A 125 -6.47 -18.79 8.08
N HIS A 126 -6.93 -18.53 9.31
CA HIS A 126 -6.10 -18.50 10.51
C HIS A 126 -5.62 -19.89 10.94
N LEU A 127 -6.49 -20.92 10.89
CA LEU A 127 -6.11 -22.30 11.17
C LEU A 127 -5.05 -22.80 10.18
N ALA A 128 -5.20 -22.50 8.89
CA ALA A 128 -4.23 -22.90 7.87
C ALA A 128 -2.84 -22.31 8.16
N VAL A 129 -2.76 -21.07 8.63
CA VAL A 129 -1.47 -20.45 8.98
C VAL A 129 -0.87 -21.11 10.23
N ALA A 130 -1.67 -21.28 11.28
CA ALA A 130 -1.23 -21.97 12.50
C ALA A 130 -0.83 -23.44 12.25
N ALA A 131 -1.48 -24.10 11.30
CA ALA A 131 -1.16 -25.48 10.90
C ALA A 131 0.18 -25.57 10.16
N ARG A 132 0.44 -24.65 9.21
CA ARG A 132 1.74 -24.58 8.53
C ARG A 132 2.89 -24.32 9.48
N GLU A 133 2.71 -23.41 10.45
CA GLU A 133 3.71 -23.16 11.50
C GLU A 133 4.00 -24.40 12.36
N ASN A 134 3.05 -25.32 12.43
CA ASN A 134 3.18 -26.60 13.10
C ASN A 134 3.53 -27.77 12.15
N GLY A 135 3.98 -27.49 10.92
CA GLY A 135 4.44 -28.49 9.95
C GLY A 135 3.33 -29.27 9.22
N ILE A 136 2.07 -28.86 9.34
CA ILE A 136 0.95 -29.48 8.61
C ILE A 136 0.87 -28.86 7.21
N ARG A 137 0.63 -29.69 6.18
CA ARG A 137 0.52 -29.28 4.77
C ARG A 137 -0.84 -29.56 4.16
N ARG A 138 -1.67 -30.38 4.81
CA ARG A 138 -2.99 -30.77 4.29
C ARG A 138 -4.05 -30.78 5.38
N PHE A 139 -5.25 -30.32 5.03
CA PHE A 139 -6.45 -30.51 5.84
C PHE A 139 -7.40 -31.52 5.23
N THR A 140 -8.05 -32.29 6.10
CA THR A 140 -9.17 -33.19 5.79
C THR A 140 -10.39 -32.78 6.60
N ALA A 141 -11.59 -33.04 6.08
CA ALA A 141 -12.84 -32.81 6.80
C ALA A 141 -13.94 -33.75 6.30
N GLU A 142 -14.77 -34.23 7.22
CA GLU A 142 -16.00 -34.97 6.90
C GLU A 142 -17.20 -34.03 6.99
N VAL A 143 -18.02 -34.01 5.95
CA VAL A 143 -19.18 -33.11 5.85
C VAL A 143 -20.39 -33.89 5.36
N LEU A 144 -21.52 -33.76 6.04
CA LEU A 144 -22.78 -34.31 5.54
C LEU A 144 -23.15 -33.70 4.17
N PRO A 145 -23.61 -34.49 3.19
CA PRO A 145 -23.95 -34.01 1.85
C PRO A 145 -24.97 -32.85 1.84
N GLU A 146 -25.86 -32.81 2.83
CA GLU A 146 -26.87 -31.79 3.03
C GLU A 146 -26.27 -30.44 3.48
N ASN A 147 -25.06 -30.42 4.04
CA ASN A 147 -24.39 -29.20 4.53
C ASN A 147 -23.74 -28.41 3.39
N ARG A 148 -24.57 -27.96 2.43
CA ARG A 148 -24.14 -27.18 1.27
C ARG A 148 -23.38 -25.91 1.66
N LYS A 149 -23.75 -25.29 2.80
CA LYS A 149 -23.06 -24.10 3.33
C LYS A 149 -21.60 -24.41 3.65
N MET A 150 -21.32 -25.49 4.38
CA MET A 150 -19.95 -25.87 4.71
C MET A 150 -19.16 -26.32 3.48
N LEU A 151 -19.79 -27.07 2.56
CA LEU A 151 -19.16 -27.45 1.30
C LEU A 151 -18.77 -26.23 0.44
N SER A 152 -19.59 -25.17 0.45
CA SER A 152 -19.28 -23.89 -0.19
C SER A 152 -18.06 -23.23 0.45
N VAL A 153 -17.96 -23.20 1.79
CA VAL A 153 -16.80 -22.61 2.48
C VAL A 153 -15.49 -23.26 2.01
N PHE A 154 -15.46 -24.58 1.84
CA PHE A 154 -14.27 -25.28 1.32
C PHE A 154 -14.00 -25.02 -0.17
N GLN A 155 -15.02 -24.88 -1.01
CA GLN A 155 -14.83 -24.53 -2.43
C GLN A 155 -14.35 -23.09 -2.60
N ASP A 156 -14.94 -22.21 -1.80
CA ASP A 156 -14.78 -20.77 -1.97
C ASP A 156 -13.44 -20.29 -1.41
N THR A 157 -12.71 -21.07 -0.61
CA THR A 157 -11.38 -20.71 -0.05
C THR A 157 -10.25 -20.75 -1.07
N GLY A 158 -10.51 -21.22 -2.29
CA GLY A 158 -9.56 -21.21 -3.40
C GLY A 158 -8.48 -22.29 -3.34
N PHE A 159 -8.54 -23.21 -2.36
CA PHE A 159 -7.71 -24.41 -2.32
C PHE A 159 -8.21 -25.46 -3.33
N GLU A 160 -7.31 -26.34 -3.78
CA GLU A 160 -7.68 -27.49 -4.60
C GLU A 160 -8.34 -28.56 -3.74
N VAL A 161 -9.66 -28.64 -3.82
CA VAL A 161 -10.46 -29.55 -3.01
C VAL A 161 -10.73 -30.85 -3.76
N SER A 162 -10.16 -31.95 -3.26
CA SER A 162 -10.58 -33.29 -3.62
C SER A 162 -11.83 -33.68 -2.82
N ARG A 163 -12.78 -34.34 -3.49
CA ARG A 163 -14.03 -34.82 -2.88
C ARG A 163 -14.18 -36.30 -3.15
N HIS A 164 -14.41 -37.07 -2.10
CA HIS A 164 -14.84 -38.44 -2.20
C HIS A 164 -16.09 -38.66 -1.35
N PHE A 165 -16.99 -39.49 -1.84
CA PHE A 165 -18.17 -39.89 -1.08
C PHE A 165 -17.86 -41.22 -0.41
N ASP A 166 -17.84 -41.22 0.92
CA ASP A 166 -17.49 -42.39 1.71
C ASP A 166 -18.46 -42.50 2.89
N ASP A 167 -18.99 -43.70 3.16
CA ASP A 167 -19.88 -44.00 4.29
C ASP A 167 -21.01 -42.99 4.59
N GLY A 168 -21.57 -42.37 3.54
CA GLY A 168 -22.68 -41.41 3.66
C GLY A 168 -22.26 -39.96 3.99
N VAL A 169 -20.95 -39.69 4.06
CA VAL A 169 -20.37 -38.35 4.22
C VAL A 169 -19.56 -37.96 2.99
N VAL A 170 -19.37 -36.65 2.80
CA VAL A 170 -18.45 -36.11 1.80
C VAL A 170 -17.13 -35.84 2.49
N ALA A 171 -16.12 -36.67 2.21
CA ALA A 171 -14.75 -36.45 2.62
C ALA A 171 -14.12 -35.38 1.70
N VAL A 172 -13.63 -34.32 2.32
CA VAL A 172 -12.98 -33.17 1.67
C VAL A 172 -11.52 -33.16 2.08
N ALA A 173 -10.60 -33.08 1.13
CA ALA A 173 -9.18 -32.92 1.43
C ALA A 173 -8.52 -31.89 0.50
N PHE A 174 -7.69 -31.01 1.06
CA PHE A 174 -7.03 -29.91 0.35
C PHE A 174 -5.67 -29.55 0.96
N SER A 175 -4.71 -29.17 0.10
CA SER A 175 -3.44 -28.57 0.55
C SER A 175 -3.72 -27.17 1.12
N ILE A 176 -3.02 -26.82 2.19
CA ILE A 176 -3.12 -25.50 2.84
C ILE A 176 -2.00 -24.55 2.45
N ASP A 177 -1.12 -24.97 1.54
CA ASP A 177 -0.09 -24.11 0.97
C ASP A 177 -0.76 -23.00 0.13
N PRO A 178 -0.38 -21.73 0.30
CA PRO A 178 -1.02 -20.63 -0.43
C PRO A 178 -0.78 -20.74 -1.94
N THR A 179 -1.85 -20.77 -2.73
CA THR A 179 -1.80 -20.70 -4.19
C THR A 179 -2.14 -19.29 -4.67
N ALA A 180 -1.81 -18.93 -5.91
CA ALA A 180 -2.24 -17.66 -6.49
C ALA A 180 -3.78 -17.48 -6.43
N LYS A 181 -4.52 -18.57 -6.63
CA LYS A 181 -5.98 -18.60 -6.54
C LYS A 181 -6.48 -18.36 -5.11
N SER A 182 -5.90 -19.03 -4.11
CA SER A 182 -6.33 -18.85 -2.72
C SER A 182 -6.01 -17.44 -2.21
N ARG A 183 -4.86 -16.87 -2.57
CA ARG A 183 -4.50 -15.47 -2.26
C ARG A 183 -5.50 -14.49 -2.88
N ALA A 184 -5.80 -14.60 -4.17
CA ALA A 184 -6.75 -13.70 -4.84
C ALA A 184 -8.15 -13.75 -4.21
N VAL A 185 -8.61 -14.93 -3.80
CA VAL A 185 -9.88 -15.12 -3.08
C VAL A 185 -9.86 -14.40 -1.72
N MET A 186 -8.79 -14.61 -0.93
CA MET A 186 -8.64 -13.95 0.38
C MET A 186 -8.65 -12.43 0.21
N GLU A 187 -7.90 -11.92 -0.75
CA GLU A 187 -7.82 -10.49 -1.07
C GLU A 187 -9.18 -9.91 -1.50
N SER A 188 -9.95 -10.62 -2.33
CA SER A 188 -11.30 -10.20 -2.72
C SER A 188 -12.29 -10.17 -1.55
N ARG A 189 -12.12 -11.04 -0.56
CA ARG A 189 -12.96 -11.06 0.66
C ARG A 189 -12.57 -9.96 1.65
N GLU A 190 -11.28 -9.68 1.76
CA GLU A 190 -10.75 -8.54 2.51
C GLU A 190 -11.33 -7.24 1.93
N HIS A 191 -11.16 -7.05 0.61
CA HIS A 191 -11.67 -5.89 -0.13
C HIS A 191 -13.15 -5.62 0.13
N ARG A 192 -14.01 -6.60 -0.13
CA ARG A 192 -15.46 -6.42 0.04
C ARG A 192 -15.88 -6.11 1.47
N ALA A 193 -15.16 -6.65 2.46
CA ALA A 193 -15.49 -6.41 3.86
C ALA A 193 -15.06 -5.01 4.30
N GLU A 194 -13.85 -4.59 3.94
CA GLU A 194 -13.29 -3.29 4.32
C GLU A 194 -13.95 -2.13 3.56
N ALA A 195 -14.19 -2.28 2.25
CA ALA A 195 -14.93 -1.32 1.45
C ALA A 195 -16.35 -1.11 2.01
N ARG A 196 -17.05 -2.20 2.34
CA ARG A 196 -18.37 -2.13 2.98
C ARG A 196 -18.31 -1.47 4.36
N SER A 197 -17.30 -1.81 5.16
CA SER A 197 -17.11 -1.23 6.49
C SER A 197 -16.99 0.30 6.42
N VAL A 198 -16.24 0.84 5.46
CA VAL A 198 -16.14 2.29 5.24
C VAL A 198 -17.43 2.87 4.64
N ALA A 199 -18.08 2.16 3.72
CA ALA A 199 -19.36 2.59 3.14
C ALA A 199 -20.43 2.81 4.21
N GLU A 200 -20.55 1.90 5.19
CA GLU A 200 -21.51 2.02 6.30
C GLU A 200 -21.19 3.20 7.25
N LEU A 201 -19.94 3.68 7.29
CA LEU A 201 -19.55 4.87 8.04
C LEU A 201 -19.84 6.17 7.27
N LEU A 202 -19.74 6.14 5.94
CA LEU A 202 -20.00 7.29 5.06
C LEU A 202 -21.48 7.46 4.70
N ALA A 203 -22.27 6.39 4.81
CA ALA A 203 -23.71 6.38 4.54
C ALA A 203 -24.48 5.68 5.68
N PRO A 204 -24.41 6.19 6.93
CA PRO A 204 -25.20 5.65 8.04
C PRO A 204 -26.70 5.88 7.79
N GLU A 205 -27.57 5.03 8.35
CA GLU A 205 -29.01 5.30 8.35
C GLU A 205 -29.37 6.27 9.48
N ALA A 206 -28.74 6.14 10.66
CA ALA A 206 -28.97 7.02 11.82
C ALA A 206 -27.67 7.50 12.48
N VAL A 207 -27.65 8.77 12.89
CA VAL A 207 -26.49 9.43 13.52
C VAL A 207 -26.82 9.95 14.92
N ALA A 208 -25.94 9.72 15.89
CA ALA A 208 -26.00 10.35 17.21
C ALA A 208 -24.78 11.26 17.43
N VAL A 209 -24.99 12.49 17.90
CA VAL A 209 -23.94 13.44 18.26
C VAL A 209 -23.84 13.53 19.77
N ILE A 210 -22.77 12.93 20.32
CA ILE A 210 -22.50 12.81 21.75
C ILE A 210 -21.52 13.92 22.16
N GLY A 211 -21.94 14.74 23.12
CA GLY A 211 -21.28 16.02 23.40
C GLY A 211 -21.90 17.19 22.63
N ALA A 212 -23.10 16.99 22.05
CA ALA A 212 -23.92 18.09 21.54
C ALA A 212 -24.11 19.13 22.67
N SER A 213 -23.96 20.42 22.38
CA SER A 213 -24.00 21.47 23.42
C SER A 213 -24.83 22.66 22.97
N ARG A 214 -25.42 23.38 23.93
CA ARG A 214 -26.10 24.67 23.66
C ARG A 214 -25.10 25.81 23.49
N GLN A 215 -23.84 25.61 23.87
CA GLN A 215 -22.82 26.63 23.78
C GLN A 215 -22.38 26.81 22.33
N TRP A 216 -22.76 27.95 21.76
CA TRP A 216 -22.33 28.37 20.45
C TRP A 216 -20.80 28.40 20.36
N GLY A 217 -20.25 27.87 19.27
CA GLY A 217 -18.80 27.73 19.05
C GLY A 217 -18.16 26.47 19.65
N SER A 218 -18.89 25.65 20.40
CA SER A 218 -18.39 24.33 20.80
C SER A 218 -18.35 23.35 19.61
N VAL A 219 -17.42 22.40 19.64
CA VAL A 219 -17.24 21.40 18.55
C VAL A 219 -18.50 20.55 18.36
N GLY A 220 -19.09 20.05 19.45
CA GLY A 220 -20.31 19.24 19.38
C GLY A 220 -21.53 20.00 18.85
N PHE A 221 -21.66 21.31 19.15
CA PHE A 221 -22.68 22.16 18.54
C PHE A 221 -22.47 22.30 17.03
N ALA A 222 -21.23 22.61 16.61
CA ALA A 222 -20.90 22.78 15.19
C ALA A 222 -21.14 21.50 14.38
N LEU A 223 -20.75 20.33 14.90
CA LEU A 223 -20.99 19.04 14.24
C LEU A 223 -22.48 18.76 14.06
N LEU A 224 -23.30 18.96 15.09
CA LEU A 224 -24.74 18.77 14.99
C LEU A 224 -25.36 19.73 13.97
N GLN A 225 -24.98 21.01 14.02
CA GLN A 225 -25.45 22.02 13.08
C GLN A 225 -25.06 21.67 11.64
N ASN A 226 -23.81 21.25 11.41
CA ASN A 226 -23.31 20.89 10.09
C ASN A 226 -24.06 19.69 9.47
N ILE A 227 -24.44 18.70 10.28
CA ILE A 227 -25.24 17.56 9.81
C ILE A 227 -26.64 18.03 9.37
N ILE A 228 -27.27 18.90 10.15
CA ILE A 228 -28.62 19.43 9.87
C ILE A 228 -28.60 20.36 8.65
N GLU A 229 -27.70 21.34 8.63
CA GLU A 229 -27.57 22.32 7.54
C GLU A 229 -27.03 21.67 6.26
N GLY A 230 -26.25 20.59 6.40
CA GLY A 230 -25.83 19.74 5.30
C GLY A 230 -26.99 18.95 4.67
N GLY A 231 -28.18 18.93 5.29
CA GLY A 231 -29.36 18.29 4.72
C GLY A 231 -29.37 16.77 4.85
N TYR A 232 -28.73 16.22 5.89
CA TYR A 232 -28.68 14.77 6.12
C TYR A 232 -30.08 14.15 6.09
N THR A 233 -30.21 13.07 5.33
CA THR A 233 -31.52 12.49 4.99
C THR A 233 -32.07 11.54 6.06
N GLY A 234 -31.20 11.01 6.92
CA GLY A 234 -31.55 10.12 8.03
C GLY A 234 -31.86 10.86 9.34
N PRO A 235 -32.36 10.16 10.37
CA PRO A 235 -32.52 10.73 11.70
C PRO A 235 -31.16 11.09 12.35
N VAL A 236 -31.12 12.28 12.97
CA VAL A 236 -30.00 12.77 13.77
C VAL A 236 -30.44 13.04 15.21
N TYR A 237 -29.66 12.56 16.18
CA TYR A 237 -29.97 12.69 17.60
C TYR A 237 -28.85 13.45 18.34
N GLY A 238 -29.19 14.55 19.01
CA GLY A 238 -28.28 15.22 19.95
C GLY A 238 -28.33 14.56 21.33
N ILE A 239 -27.18 14.17 21.87
CA ILE A 239 -27.05 13.59 23.22
C ILE A 239 -26.34 14.59 24.13
N ASN A 240 -27.07 15.10 25.11
CA ASN A 240 -26.60 16.02 26.14
C ASN A 240 -27.38 15.77 27.46
N PRO A 241 -26.70 15.37 28.56
CA PRO A 241 -27.33 15.14 29.86
C PRO A 241 -28.02 16.35 30.49
N GLU A 242 -27.56 17.57 30.19
CA GLU A 242 -27.96 18.81 30.83
C GLU A 242 -28.96 19.64 30.00
N ALA A 243 -29.09 19.34 28.71
CA ALA A 243 -29.91 20.11 27.78
C ALA A 243 -31.15 19.31 27.32
N LEU A 244 -32.34 19.89 27.52
CA LEU A 244 -33.60 19.38 26.96
C LEU A 244 -33.75 19.67 25.46
N GLU A 245 -33.06 20.70 24.95
CA GLU A 245 -33.09 21.09 23.54
C GLU A 245 -31.70 21.58 23.10
N VAL A 246 -31.24 21.15 21.92
CA VAL A 246 -29.98 21.56 21.29
C VAL A 246 -30.23 21.82 19.80
N ALA A 247 -29.80 22.97 19.29
CA ALA A 247 -30.00 23.39 17.89
C ALA A 247 -31.45 23.30 17.37
N GLY A 248 -32.44 23.54 18.25
CA GLY A 248 -33.86 23.46 17.88
C GLY A 248 -34.49 22.07 17.99
N MET A 249 -33.73 21.05 18.41
CA MET A 249 -34.19 19.66 18.52
C MET A 249 -34.21 19.18 19.97
N ILE A 250 -35.16 18.31 20.31
CA ILE A 250 -35.20 17.64 21.62
C ILE A 250 -33.92 16.82 21.78
N SER A 251 -33.14 17.17 22.80
CA SER A 251 -31.92 16.44 23.15
C SER A 251 -32.25 15.30 24.12
N ARG A 252 -31.49 14.20 24.01
CA ARG A 252 -31.60 13.05 24.90
C ARG A 252 -30.49 13.10 25.94
N ALA A 253 -30.77 12.63 27.15
CA ALA A 253 -29.75 12.61 28.19
C ALA A 253 -28.71 11.51 27.96
N THR A 254 -29.16 10.37 27.40
CA THR A 254 -28.32 9.20 27.14
C THR A 254 -28.66 8.56 25.80
N LEU A 255 -27.74 7.78 25.24
CA LEU A 255 -27.96 7.04 24.00
C LEU A 255 -29.11 6.02 24.11
N ALA A 256 -29.34 5.47 25.31
CA ALA A 256 -30.41 4.50 25.56
C ALA A 256 -31.83 5.06 25.36
N GLU A 257 -31.99 6.38 25.37
CA GLU A 257 -33.28 7.05 25.11
C GLU A 257 -33.58 7.23 23.61
N VAL A 258 -32.62 6.92 22.74
CA VAL A 258 -32.79 7.06 21.29
C VAL A 258 -33.74 5.98 20.77
N PRO A 259 -34.84 6.37 20.07
CA PRO A 259 -35.77 5.41 19.50
C PRO A 259 -35.18 4.78 18.24
N GLY A 260 -34.68 3.54 18.36
CA GLY A 260 -34.17 2.75 17.24
C GLY A 260 -32.65 2.65 17.18
N PRO A 261 -32.12 1.96 16.16
CA PRO A 261 -30.69 1.75 16.00
C PRO A 261 -29.97 3.06 15.66
N VAL A 262 -28.70 3.15 16.03
CA VAL A 262 -27.77 4.22 15.63
C VAL A 262 -26.61 3.54 14.93
N ASP A 263 -26.27 3.95 13.71
CA ASP A 263 -25.14 3.37 12.98
C ASP A 263 -23.83 4.08 13.30
N LEU A 264 -23.86 5.42 13.37
CA LEU A 264 -22.69 6.27 13.59
C LEU A 264 -22.87 7.15 14.84
N ALA A 265 -21.95 7.03 15.79
CA ALA A 265 -21.83 7.94 16.92
C ALA A 265 -20.69 8.93 16.71
N VAL A 266 -21.01 10.22 16.64
CA VAL A 266 -20.06 11.33 16.57
C VAL A 266 -19.73 11.78 18.00
N ILE A 267 -18.49 11.61 18.44
CA ILE A 267 -18.06 11.77 19.83
C ILE A 267 -17.20 13.04 19.95
N ALA A 268 -17.74 14.03 20.66
CA ALA A 268 -17.14 15.33 20.93
C ALA A 268 -17.17 15.67 22.44
N VAL A 269 -16.95 14.67 23.30
CA VAL A 269 -16.84 14.83 24.77
C VAL A 269 -15.38 14.88 25.23
N PRO A 270 -15.07 15.35 26.45
CA PRO A 270 -13.73 15.28 27.02
C PRO A 270 -13.16 13.86 27.03
N GLU A 271 -11.83 13.73 26.94
CA GLU A 271 -11.18 12.44 26.74
C GLU A 271 -11.40 11.44 27.89
N ALA A 272 -11.65 11.95 29.10
CA ALA A 272 -11.98 11.14 30.28
C ALA A 272 -13.35 10.44 30.19
N GLU A 273 -14.28 10.97 29.39
CA GLU A 273 -15.64 10.44 29.26
C GLU A 273 -15.78 9.43 28.10
N VAL A 274 -14.86 9.48 27.13
CA VAL A 274 -14.91 8.65 25.92
C VAL A 274 -15.05 7.14 26.22
N PRO A 275 -14.33 6.54 27.19
CA PRO A 275 -14.49 5.10 27.47
C PRO A 275 -15.91 4.70 27.88
N ALA A 276 -16.61 5.54 28.65
CA ALA A 276 -18.00 5.30 29.05
C ALA A 276 -18.94 5.44 27.85
N VAL A 277 -18.73 6.46 27.01
CA VAL A 277 -19.48 6.65 25.77
C VAL A 277 -19.32 5.46 24.81
N VAL A 278 -18.11 4.93 24.66
CA VAL A 278 -17.87 3.74 23.82
C VAL A 278 -18.63 2.53 24.37
N GLN A 279 -18.72 2.38 25.69
CA GLN A 279 -19.51 1.31 26.31
C GLN A 279 -21.02 1.49 26.06
N ASP A 280 -21.53 2.71 26.13
CA ASP A 280 -22.92 3.01 25.78
C ASP A 280 -23.22 2.72 24.32
N CYS A 281 -22.31 3.10 23.42
CA CYS A 281 -22.40 2.79 21.98
C CYS A 281 -22.42 1.27 21.75
N ALA A 282 -21.57 0.52 22.43
CA ALA A 282 -21.55 -0.95 22.36
C ALA A 282 -22.89 -1.56 22.81
N ARG A 283 -23.46 -1.08 23.92
CA ARG A 283 -24.77 -1.55 24.43
C ARG A 283 -25.92 -1.23 23.48
N HIS A 284 -25.85 -0.09 22.81
CA HIS A 284 -26.86 0.33 21.82
C HIS A 284 -26.69 -0.33 20.45
N GLY A 285 -25.58 -1.05 20.23
CA GLY A 285 -25.30 -1.73 18.96
C GLY A 285 -24.84 -0.80 17.84
N VAL A 286 -24.16 0.31 18.19
CA VAL A 286 -23.53 1.22 17.22
C VAL A 286 -22.50 0.45 16.39
N LYS A 287 -22.32 0.83 15.11
CA LYS A 287 -21.36 0.21 14.20
C LYS A 287 -20.08 1.04 14.04
N GLY A 288 -20.21 2.36 14.09
CA GLY A 288 -19.14 3.31 13.83
C GLY A 288 -18.99 4.39 14.89
N LEU A 289 -17.76 4.71 15.24
CA LEU A 289 -17.41 5.81 16.13
C LEU A 289 -16.59 6.83 15.36
N LEU A 290 -17.07 8.07 15.26
CA LEU A 290 -16.29 9.21 14.79
C LEU A 290 -15.81 10.01 16.00
N VAL A 291 -14.54 9.88 16.37
CA VAL A 291 -13.96 10.52 17.54
C VAL A 291 -13.18 11.77 17.12
N VAL A 292 -13.76 12.95 17.36
CA VAL A 292 -13.08 14.23 17.09
C VAL A 292 -12.20 14.67 18.26
N THR A 293 -12.43 14.13 19.46
CA THR A 293 -11.68 14.43 20.67
C THR A 293 -10.17 14.17 20.50
N THR A 294 -9.34 15.12 20.94
CA THR A 294 -7.87 15.07 20.93
C THR A 294 -7.30 14.53 22.25
N GLY A 295 -5.97 14.51 22.41
CA GLY A 295 -5.35 14.13 23.68
C GLY A 295 -5.03 12.65 23.79
N TYR A 296 -4.91 11.96 22.65
CA TYR A 296 -4.57 10.56 22.53
C TYR A 296 -3.10 10.45 22.14
N ALA A 297 -2.76 9.69 21.10
CA ALA A 297 -1.40 9.43 20.71
C ALA A 297 -0.61 10.71 20.31
N ASP A 298 -1.33 11.77 19.95
CA ASP A 298 -0.87 13.16 19.78
C ASP A 298 -0.38 13.83 21.08
N ALA A 299 -0.75 13.31 22.25
CA ALA A 299 -0.34 13.78 23.58
C ALA A 299 0.76 12.91 24.24
N GLY A 300 1.43 12.05 23.47
CA GLY A 300 2.55 11.23 23.95
C GLY A 300 2.15 9.84 24.47
N GLN A 301 3.04 9.21 25.24
CA GLN A 301 2.97 7.77 25.54
C GLN A 301 1.71 7.35 26.34
N GLU A 302 1.26 8.16 27.30
CA GLU A 302 0.03 7.86 28.06
C GLU A 302 -1.22 7.97 27.17
N GLY A 303 -1.24 8.94 26.26
CA GLY A 303 -2.31 9.08 25.29
C GLY A 303 -2.32 7.95 24.26
N LEU A 304 -1.15 7.40 23.93
CA LEU A 304 -1.02 6.20 23.11
C LEU A 304 -1.67 4.96 23.76
N VAL A 305 -1.43 4.76 25.06
CA VAL A 305 -2.08 3.68 25.83
C VAL A 305 -3.60 3.84 25.81
N ARG A 306 -4.10 5.08 25.97
CA ARG A 306 -5.53 5.39 25.87
C ARG A 306 -6.10 5.12 24.47
N GLN A 307 -5.35 5.43 23.42
CA GLN A 307 -5.76 5.14 22.04
C GLN A 307 -5.91 3.64 21.79
N ARG A 308 -4.95 2.83 22.26
CA ARG A 308 -5.04 1.36 22.18
C ARG A 308 -6.25 0.83 22.95
N ALA A 309 -6.52 1.37 24.12
CA ALA A 309 -7.70 0.99 24.90
C ALA A 309 -9.01 1.31 24.16
N LEU A 310 -9.10 2.50 23.54
CA LEU A 310 -10.24 2.91 22.73
C LEU A 310 -10.49 1.94 21.56
N VAL A 311 -9.47 1.67 20.75
CA VAL A 311 -9.57 0.79 19.58
C VAL A 311 -9.93 -0.63 20.00
N ARG A 312 -9.25 -1.17 21.02
CA ARG A 312 -9.53 -2.50 21.55
C ARG A 312 -10.96 -2.62 22.05
N GLN A 313 -11.45 -1.64 22.81
CA GLN A 313 -12.81 -1.62 23.32
C GLN A 313 -13.83 -1.56 22.17
N ALA A 314 -13.58 -0.74 21.14
CA ALA A 314 -14.45 -0.63 19.99
C ALA A 314 -14.49 -1.92 19.16
N ARG A 315 -13.33 -2.42 18.73
CA ARG A 315 -13.21 -3.62 17.87
C ARG A 315 -13.76 -4.86 18.56
N ALA A 316 -13.53 -5.01 19.86
CA ALA A 316 -14.09 -6.10 20.63
C ALA A 316 -15.63 -6.11 20.57
N ASN A 317 -16.28 -4.95 20.47
CA ASN A 317 -17.74 -4.83 20.44
C ASN A 317 -18.33 -4.70 19.03
N GLY A 318 -17.56 -5.00 17.98
CA GLY A 318 -18.04 -4.97 16.60
C GLY A 318 -18.01 -3.59 15.95
N MET A 319 -17.41 -2.59 16.60
CA MET A 319 -17.37 -1.20 16.14
C MET A 319 -16.05 -0.84 15.42
N ARG A 320 -16.15 0.07 14.44
CA ARG A 320 -15.00 0.75 13.81
C ARG A 320 -14.78 2.15 14.39
N VAL A 321 -13.55 2.64 14.33
CA VAL A 321 -13.17 3.98 14.81
C VAL A 321 -12.57 4.82 13.69
N ILE A 322 -13.14 6.01 13.47
CA ILE A 322 -12.52 7.12 12.73
C ILE A 322 -11.99 8.11 13.75
N GLY A 323 -10.72 8.47 13.64
CA GLY A 323 -10.02 9.23 14.68
C GLY A 323 -9.18 8.33 15.60
N PRO A 324 -8.91 8.75 16.85
CA PRO A 324 -9.29 10.04 17.45
C PRO A 324 -8.60 11.24 16.79
N ALA A 325 -8.89 12.45 17.26
CA ALA A 325 -8.41 13.70 16.67
C ALA A 325 -8.76 13.83 15.17
N SER A 326 -9.96 13.39 14.78
CA SER A 326 -10.45 13.47 13.39
C SER A 326 -11.04 14.86 13.07
N ALA A 327 -10.88 15.32 11.83
CA ALA A 327 -11.66 16.46 11.31
C ALA A 327 -13.08 16.07 10.87
N GLY A 328 -13.40 14.78 10.87
CA GLY A 328 -14.70 14.24 10.49
C GLY A 328 -14.76 13.61 9.10
N LEU A 329 -16.00 13.41 8.65
CA LEU A 329 -16.32 12.81 7.35
C LEU A 329 -17.46 13.54 6.66
N ILE A 330 -17.50 13.45 5.34
CA ILE A 330 -18.54 14.03 4.50
C ILE A 330 -18.90 13.06 3.37
N ASN A 331 -20.19 12.96 3.06
CA ASN A 331 -20.71 12.28 1.88
C ASN A 331 -21.72 13.20 1.16
N THR A 332 -21.45 13.51 -0.11
CA THR A 332 -22.26 14.45 -0.91
C THR A 332 -23.34 13.76 -1.75
N ALA A 333 -23.49 12.44 -1.65
CA ALA A 333 -24.56 11.70 -2.32
C ALA A 333 -25.93 12.27 -1.89
N PRO A 334 -26.82 12.66 -2.82
CA PRO A 334 -28.10 13.30 -2.47
C PRO A 334 -29.00 12.48 -1.54
N GLU A 335 -28.89 11.15 -1.62
CA GLU A 335 -29.61 10.19 -0.79
C GLU A 335 -29.06 10.10 0.65
N VAL A 336 -27.87 10.65 0.93
CA VAL A 336 -27.23 10.69 2.25
C VAL A 336 -27.09 12.13 2.76
N SER A 337 -26.39 12.99 2.00
CA SER A 337 -26.13 14.40 2.29
C SER A 337 -25.56 14.67 3.70
N LEU A 338 -24.53 13.91 4.08
CA LEU A 338 -23.95 13.95 5.43
C LEU A 338 -22.73 14.87 5.51
N ASN A 339 -22.76 15.84 6.41
CA ASN A 339 -21.57 16.59 6.84
C ASN A 339 -21.32 16.40 8.35
N ALA A 340 -20.70 15.29 8.72
CA ALA A 340 -20.25 15.02 10.08
C ALA A 340 -18.78 15.45 10.25
N SER A 341 -18.50 16.74 10.02
CA SER A 341 -17.16 17.28 10.06
C SER A 341 -17.07 18.66 10.69
N VAL A 342 -15.86 19.09 11.02
CA VAL A 342 -15.59 20.46 11.49
C VAL A 342 -15.62 21.50 10.35
N SER A 343 -15.92 21.07 9.12
CA SER A 343 -16.07 21.95 7.97
C SER A 343 -17.47 22.60 7.95
N PRO A 344 -17.56 23.93 7.77
CA PRO A 344 -18.79 24.69 8.05
C PRO A 344 -19.93 24.53 7.05
N PHE A 345 -19.73 23.82 5.93
CA PHE A 345 -20.77 23.60 4.93
C PHE A 345 -20.51 22.31 4.14
N LEU A 346 -21.56 21.78 3.51
CA LEU A 346 -21.44 20.65 2.58
C LEU A 346 -20.73 21.13 1.29
N PRO A 347 -19.71 20.42 0.78
CA PRO A 347 -19.05 20.78 -0.45
C PRO A 347 -19.94 20.47 -1.66
N VAL A 348 -19.62 21.08 -2.80
CA VAL A 348 -20.28 20.76 -4.08
C VAL A 348 -20.03 19.29 -4.39
N ARG A 349 -21.07 18.59 -4.86
CA ARG A 349 -20.93 17.20 -5.32
C ARG A 349 -20.07 17.13 -6.57
N GLY A 350 -19.13 16.19 -6.59
CA GLY A 350 -18.31 15.89 -7.75
C GLY A 350 -17.60 14.54 -7.63
N PRO A 351 -16.65 14.26 -8.52
CA PRO A 351 -16.10 12.92 -8.67
C PRO A 351 -14.88 12.61 -7.80
N VAL A 352 -14.46 13.52 -6.92
CA VAL A 352 -13.22 13.38 -6.16
C VAL A 352 -13.47 12.80 -4.77
N GLY A 353 -12.86 11.65 -4.49
CA GLY A 353 -12.76 11.08 -3.14
C GLY A 353 -11.47 11.54 -2.47
N LEU A 354 -11.55 12.06 -1.23
CA LEU A 354 -10.39 12.52 -0.48
C LEU A 354 -10.19 11.77 0.83
N PHE A 355 -8.95 11.40 1.13
CA PHE A 355 -8.55 10.83 2.42
C PHE A 355 -7.38 11.62 3.02
N SER A 356 -7.44 11.87 4.34
CA SER A 356 -6.33 12.50 5.06
C SER A 356 -6.06 11.80 6.40
N GLN A 357 -4.78 11.47 6.65
CA GLN A 357 -4.30 11.06 7.97
C GLN A 357 -4.08 12.22 8.95
N SER A 358 -4.30 13.46 8.53
CA SER A 358 -4.18 14.62 9.42
C SER A 358 -5.47 15.42 9.43
N ALA A 359 -5.97 15.76 10.62
CA ALA A 359 -7.16 16.59 10.74
C ALA A 359 -6.94 17.99 10.16
N VAL A 360 -5.80 18.61 10.47
CA VAL A 360 -5.43 19.94 9.95
C VAL A 360 -5.36 19.90 8.43
N ILE A 361 -4.67 18.91 7.86
CA ILE A 361 -4.57 18.76 6.40
C ILE A 361 -5.93 18.41 5.79
N GLY A 362 -6.77 17.62 6.48
CA GLY A 362 -8.13 17.33 6.02
C GLY A 362 -8.97 18.59 5.85
N VAL A 363 -8.92 19.50 6.83
CA VAL A 363 -9.57 20.83 6.75
C VAL A 363 -8.94 21.67 5.64
N THR A 364 -7.63 21.64 5.47
CA THR A 364 -6.94 22.35 4.37
C THR A 364 -7.36 21.84 2.99
N LEU A 365 -7.45 20.53 2.81
CA LEU A 365 -7.91 19.90 1.57
C LEU A 365 -9.37 20.25 1.28
N PHE A 366 -10.24 20.21 2.29
CA PHE A 366 -11.62 20.67 2.16
C PHE A 366 -11.69 22.14 1.71
N ALA A 367 -10.96 23.02 2.40
CA ALA A 367 -10.95 24.44 2.09
C ALA A 367 -10.38 24.72 0.69
N ALA A 368 -9.36 23.96 0.27
CA ALA A 368 -8.83 24.03 -1.08
C ALA A 368 -9.87 23.56 -2.10
N ALA A 369 -10.54 22.42 -1.89
CA ALA A 369 -11.58 21.92 -2.79
C ALA A 369 -12.68 22.96 -2.99
N HIS A 370 -13.17 23.55 -1.89
CA HIS A 370 -14.17 24.61 -1.94
C HIS A 370 -13.68 25.86 -2.67
N ARG A 371 -12.49 26.39 -2.31
CA ARG A 371 -11.95 27.61 -2.96
C ARG A 371 -11.72 27.43 -4.45
N ARG A 372 -11.31 26.23 -4.86
CA ARG A 372 -10.99 25.86 -6.23
C ARG A 372 -12.21 25.36 -7.02
N GLY A 373 -13.37 25.20 -6.39
CA GLY A 373 -14.59 24.71 -7.06
C GLY A 373 -14.54 23.22 -7.42
N ILE A 374 -13.66 22.43 -6.79
CA ILE A 374 -13.55 20.99 -6.99
C ILE A 374 -14.68 20.31 -6.21
N GLY A 375 -15.50 19.55 -6.92
CA GLY A 375 -16.59 18.79 -6.34
C GLY A 375 -16.09 17.47 -5.76
N LEU A 376 -16.60 17.13 -4.57
CA LEU A 376 -16.20 15.94 -3.82
C LEU A 376 -17.34 14.90 -3.85
N SER A 377 -16.99 13.61 -3.91
CA SER A 377 -17.91 12.51 -3.67
C SER A 377 -18.03 12.25 -2.16
N SER A 378 -16.88 12.06 -1.53
CA SER A 378 -16.74 11.97 -0.07
C SER A 378 -15.35 12.41 0.38
N ILE A 379 -15.25 12.82 1.64
CA ILE A 379 -13.98 13.07 2.31
C ILE A 379 -13.95 12.38 3.67
N LEU A 380 -12.83 11.76 4.01
CA LEU A 380 -12.60 11.09 5.28
C LEU A 380 -11.28 11.57 5.91
N SER A 381 -11.37 12.16 7.10
CA SER A 381 -10.19 12.47 7.91
C SER A 381 -10.03 11.43 9.02
N ALA A 382 -8.97 10.62 8.96
CA ALA A 382 -8.74 9.57 9.94
C ALA A 382 -8.15 10.06 11.27
N GLY A 383 -7.72 11.32 11.35
CA GLY A 383 -6.96 11.83 12.50
C GLY A 383 -5.75 10.93 12.77
N ASN A 384 -5.54 10.52 14.02
CA ASN A 384 -4.42 9.64 14.39
C ASN A 384 -4.41 8.26 13.70
N ARG A 385 -5.44 7.91 12.91
CA ARG A 385 -5.54 6.66 12.14
C ARG A 385 -5.38 5.44 13.05
N ALA A 386 -6.13 5.43 14.15
CA ALA A 386 -6.05 4.37 15.14
C ALA A 386 -6.75 3.06 14.69
N ASP A 387 -7.72 3.16 13.78
CA ASP A 387 -8.40 1.98 13.22
C ASP A 387 -8.63 2.10 11.70
N VAL A 388 -9.56 2.96 11.26
CA VAL A 388 -9.80 3.17 9.82
C VAL A 388 -8.58 3.83 9.16
N SER A 389 -8.12 3.24 8.07
CA SER A 389 -6.88 3.59 7.38
C SER A 389 -7.10 4.03 5.93
N GLY A 390 -6.04 4.55 5.30
CA GLY A 390 -6.07 4.89 3.88
C GLY A 390 -6.29 3.67 2.98
N ASN A 391 -5.90 2.46 3.44
CA ASN A 391 -6.18 1.22 2.71
C ASN A 391 -7.68 0.93 2.67
N ASP A 392 -8.39 1.14 3.79
CA ASP A 392 -9.84 0.96 3.85
C ASP A 392 -10.54 1.99 2.95
N ALA A 393 -10.12 3.25 3.01
CA ALA A 393 -10.69 4.33 2.21
C ALA A 393 -10.49 4.10 0.70
N MET A 394 -9.29 3.70 0.28
CA MET A 394 -9.02 3.38 -1.14
C MET A 394 -9.85 2.21 -1.66
N GLN A 395 -10.11 1.19 -0.84
CA GLN A 395 -10.97 0.08 -1.25
C GLN A 395 -12.44 0.50 -1.38
N TYR A 396 -12.91 1.39 -0.51
CA TYR A 396 -14.21 2.04 -0.69
C TYR A 396 -14.26 2.86 -1.98
N PHE A 397 -13.27 3.72 -2.22
CA PHE A 397 -13.22 4.56 -3.42
C PHE A 397 -13.11 3.75 -4.71
N GLU A 398 -12.57 2.54 -4.67
CA GLU A 398 -12.56 1.62 -5.80
C GLU A 398 -13.97 1.22 -6.22
N ASP A 399 -14.79 0.81 -5.25
CA ASP A 399 -16.16 0.32 -5.47
C ASP A 399 -17.19 1.45 -5.66
N ASP A 400 -16.92 2.65 -5.14
CA ASP A 400 -17.83 3.79 -5.22
C ASP A 400 -17.95 4.32 -6.67
N PRO A 401 -19.13 4.22 -7.32
CA PRO A 401 -19.32 4.71 -8.68
C PRO A 401 -19.34 6.25 -8.76
N ALA A 402 -19.54 6.95 -7.65
CA ALA A 402 -19.50 8.42 -7.64
C ALA A 402 -18.07 8.97 -7.61
N THR A 403 -17.08 8.14 -7.26
CA THR A 403 -15.66 8.54 -7.19
C THR A 403 -14.94 8.11 -8.47
N ASN A 404 -14.40 9.07 -9.23
CA ASN A 404 -13.57 8.80 -10.42
C ASN A 404 -12.10 9.18 -10.23
N ALA A 405 -11.77 9.97 -9.21
CA ALA A 405 -10.39 10.33 -8.86
C ALA A 405 -10.20 10.31 -7.35
N VAL A 406 -9.02 9.88 -6.90
CA VAL A 406 -8.71 9.68 -5.49
C VAL A 406 -7.50 10.50 -5.08
N GLY A 407 -7.69 11.40 -4.11
CA GLY A 407 -6.61 12.14 -3.46
C GLY A 407 -6.36 11.61 -2.05
N VAL A 408 -5.11 11.25 -1.74
CA VAL A 408 -4.74 10.67 -0.45
C VAL A 408 -3.57 11.44 0.13
N TYR A 409 -3.74 12.01 1.31
CA TYR A 409 -2.62 12.54 2.10
C TYR A 409 -2.18 11.50 3.14
N LEU A 410 -0.92 11.06 3.02
CA LEU A 410 -0.33 10.02 3.87
C LEU A 410 0.93 10.51 4.57
N GLU A 411 1.04 10.17 5.84
CA GLU A 411 2.22 10.46 6.65
C GLU A 411 2.92 9.18 7.11
N SER A 412 2.22 8.04 7.15
CA SER A 412 2.83 6.72 7.30
C SER A 412 1.99 5.58 6.68
N PHE A 413 2.64 4.43 6.44
CA PHE A 413 1.99 3.20 5.99
C PHE A 413 1.75 2.24 7.17
N GLY A 414 0.55 1.71 7.33
CA GLY A 414 0.32 0.62 8.30
C GLY A 414 0.77 -0.74 7.76
N ASN A 415 0.39 -1.05 6.51
CA ASN A 415 0.80 -2.25 5.78
C ASN A 415 1.11 -1.85 4.33
N PRO A 416 2.39 -1.64 3.97
CA PRO A 416 2.77 -1.13 2.65
C PRO A 416 2.61 -2.16 1.53
N ARG A 417 2.69 -3.48 1.82
CA ARG A 417 2.38 -4.51 0.82
C ARG A 417 0.89 -4.47 0.43
N LYS A 418 0.01 -4.40 1.44
CA LYS A 418 -1.43 -4.21 1.23
C LYS A 418 -1.72 -2.89 0.53
N PHE A 419 -1.09 -1.80 0.96
CA PHE A 419 -1.18 -0.50 0.29
C PHE A 419 -0.81 -0.61 -1.18
N SER A 420 0.35 -1.19 -1.50
CA SER A 420 0.85 -1.28 -2.87
C SER A 420 -0.07 -2.12 -3.77
N ARG A 421 -0.59 -3.22 -3.24
CA ARG A 421 -1.57 -4.05 -3.95
C ARG A 421 -2.87 -3.30 -4.24
N ILE A 422 -3.45 -2.63 -3.23
CA ILE A 422 -4.69 -1.85 -3.38
C ILE A 422 -4.45 -0.68 -4.35
N ALA A 423 -3.38 0.08 -4.15
CA ALA A 423 -3.03 1.22 -4.99
C ALA A 423 -2.80 0.79 -6.44
N ARG A 424 -2.08 -0.31 -6.70
CA ARG A 424 -1.86 -0.81 -8.07
C ARG A 424 -3.17 -1.18 -8.75
N ARG A 425 -4.09 -1.82 -8.04
CA ARG A 425 -5.41 -2.21 -8.56
C ARG A 425 -6.28 -0.99 -8.82
N LEU A 426 -6.39 -0.08 -7.85
CA LEU A 426 -7.18 1.15 -7.95
C LEU A 426 -6.65 2.07 -9.06
N SER A 427 -5.34 2.28 -9.15
CA SER A 427 -4.70 3.10 -10.19
C SER A 427 -4.97 2.62 -11.62
N ARG A 428 -5.39 1.36 -11.82
CA ARG A 428 -5.77 0.85 -13.15
C ARG A 428 -7.16 1.34 -13.58
N SER A 429 -8.05 1.62 -12.64
CA SER A 429 -9.41 2.09 -12.93
C SER A 429 -9.57 3.60 -12.71
N LYS A 430 -8.94 4.17 -11.68
CA LYS A 430 -9.11 5.55 -11.23
C LYS A 430 -7.75 6.20 -10.92
N PRO A 431 -7.49 7.45 -11.32
CA PRO A 431 -6.26 8.15 -10.94
C PRO A 431 -6.14 8.26 -9.41
N VAL A 432 -4.99 7.86 -8.86
CA VAL A 432 -4.67 7.98 -7.43
C VAL A 432 -3.50 8.95 -7.26
N VAL A 433 -3.74 10.05 -6.56
CA VAL A 433 -2.72 11.05 -6.24
C VAL A 433 -2.41 10.96 -4.75
N VAL A 434 -1.13 10.75 -4.42
CA VAL A 434 -0.66 10.68 -3.03
C VAL A 434 0.23 11.87 -2.72
N ALA A 435 -0.22 12.70 -1.78
CA ALA A 435 0.61 13.72 -1.15
C ALA A 435 1.30 13.14 0.09
N ARG A 436 2.62 13.31 0.17
CA ARG A 436 3.44 12.87 1.29
C ARG A 436 4.70 13.73 1.42
N SER A 437 5.34 13.66 2.59
CA SER A 437 6.70 14.20 2.76
C SER A 437 7.78 13.19 2.33
N ASP A 438 8.98 13.68 2.05
CA ASP A 438 10.15 12.83 1.73
C ASP A 438 10.66 12.01 2.93
N VAL A 439 10.26 12.38 4.14
CA VAL A 439 10.59 11.65 5.37
C VAL A 439 9.54 10.60 5.74
N MET A 440 8.49 10.44 4.92
CA MET A 440 7.45 9.43 5.12
C MET A 440 8.07 8.04 5.27
N GLY A 441 7.68 7.32 6.32
CA GLY A 441 8.22 6.01 6.64
C GLY A 441 9.58 6.04 7.34
N ARG A 442 10.37 7.13 7.27
CA ARG A 442 11.62 7.29 8.05
C ARG A 442 11.36 7.89 9.43
N ARG A 443 10.34 8.74 9.54
CA ARG A 443 9.85 9.32 10.79
C ARG A 443 8.36 9.09 10.90
N LEU A 444 7.91 8.77 12.11
CA LEU A 444 6.50 8.63 12.40
C LEU A 444 5.95 9.99 12.86
N PRO A 445 4.79 10.40 12.35
CA PRO A 445 4.03 11.48 12.95
C PRO A 445 3.66 11.16 14.39
N PRO A 446 3.41 12.18 15.22
CA PRO A 446 2.85 11.98 16.55
C PRO A 446 1.61 11.08 16.48
N GLY A 447 1.69 9.96 17.20
CA GLY A 447 0.59 9.04 17.38
C GLY A 447 0.35 7.97 16.31
N HIS A 448 1.21 7.88 15.30
CA HIS A 448 1.18 6.79 14.34
C HIS A 448 2.00 5.59 14.87
N GLU A 449 1.38 4.41 14.94
CA GLU A 449 2.08 3.15 15.28
C GLU A 449 2.35 2.36 14.01
N THR A 450 3.57 2.47 13.48
CA THR A 450 4.04 1.58 12.41
C THR A 450 5.56 1.49 12.43
N ARG A 451 6.12 0.58 11.65
CA ARG A 451 7.56 0.41 11.53
C ARG A 451 8.15 1.55 10.69
N THR A 452 9.40 1.88 10.94
CA THR A 452 10.15 2.78 10.08
C THR A 452 11.00 2.02 9.08
N THR A 453 11.22 2.62 7.92
CA THR A 453 12.07 2.07 6.88
C THR A 453 13.54 2.33 7.17
N GLN A 454 14.36 1.32 6.94
CA GLN A 454 15.81 1.34 6.86
C GLN A 454 16.29 1.31 5.40
N ALA A 455 15.38 1.27 4.44
CA ALA A 455 15.69 1.24 3.01
C ALA A 455 16.35 2.55 2.52
N PRO A 456 17.11 2.47 1.41
CA PRO A 456 17.69 3.63 0.74
C PRO A 456 16.67 4.72 0.39
N THR A 457 17.17 5.94 0.20
CA THR A 457 16.33 7.06 -0.26
C THR A 457 15.76 6.73 -1.64
N GLY A 458 14.49 7.04 -1.90
CA GLY A 458 13.83 6.70 -3.16
C GLY A 458 13.22 5.29 -3.22
N ALA A 459 13.43 4.41 -2.22
CA ALA A 459 12.79 3.09 -2.19
C ALA A 459 11.26 3.17 -2.05
N VAL A 460 10.76 4.07 -1.19
CA VAL A 460 9.32 4.36 -1.06
C VAL A 460 8.78 4.95 -2.36
N ASP A 461 9.52 5.87 -2.98
CA ASP A 461 9.14 6.53 -4.22
C ASP A 461 8.98 5.51 -5.34
N SER A 462 9.93 4.59 -5.44
CA SER A 462 9.91 3.51 -6.41
C SER A 462 8.74 2.55 -6.16
N MET A 463 8.46 2.20 -4.90
CA MET A 463 7.31 1.36 -4.55
C MET A 463 6.00 2.00 -5.01
N LEU A 464 5.82 3.31 -4.76
CA LEU A 464 4.63 4.05 -5.18
C LEU A 464 4.55 4.20 -6.71
N GLU A 465 5.68 4.42 -7.38
CA GLU A 465 5.73 4.50 -8.85
C GLU A 465 5.33 3.16 -9.50
N GLN A 466 5.74 2.03 -8.93
CA GLN A 466 5.35 0.69 -9.38
C GLN A 466 3.84 0.44 -9.29
N THR A 467 3.11 1.21 -8.49
CA THR A 467 1.66 1.05 -8.30
C THR A 467 0.84 2.03 -9.13
N GLY A 468 1.49 2.87 -9.94
CA GLY A 468 0.81 3.86 -10.78
C GLY A 468 0.27 5.05 -10.00
N VAL A 469 0.64 5.18 -8.72
CA VAL A 469 0.30 6.34 -7.90
C VAL A 469 1.04 7.57 -8.43
N ILE A 470 0.31 8.66 -8.64
CA ILE A 470 0.89 9.96 -8.95
C ILE A 470 1.31 10.60 -7.63
N GLN A 471 2.62 10.68 -7.41
CA GLN A 471 3.17 11.22 -6.18
C GLN A 471 3.36 12.73 -6.29
N VAL A 472 3.06 13.45 -5.21
CA VAL A 472 3.30 14.89 -5.04
C VAL A 472 3.80 15.18 -3.62
N GLU A 473 4.51 16.30 -3.47
CA GLU A 473 5.19 16.66 -2.22
C GLU A 473 4.29 17.44 -1.25
N ASN A 474 3.24 18.09 -1.76
CA ASN A 474 2.40 18.97 -0.97
C ASN A 474 0.92 18.90 -1.39
N HIS A 475 0.07 19.53 -0.58
CA HIS A 475 -1.37 19.51 -0.78
C HIS A 475 -1.82 20.40 -1.94
N ASP A 476 -1.08 21.44 -2.32
CA ASP A 476 -1.44 22.30 -3.45
C ASP A 476 -1.28 21.56 -4.78
N ASP A 477 -0.17 20.84 -4.96
CA ASP A 477 0.07 19.98 -6.12
C ASP A 477 -0.93 18.84 -6.20
N LEU A 478 -1.35 18.29 -5.05
CA LEU A 478 -2.44 17.31 -5.00
C LEU A 478 -3.71 17.92 -5.58
N MET A 479 -4.06 19.13 -5.15
CA MET A 479 -5.28 19.79 -5.59
C MET A 479 -5.23 20.28 -7.05
N ASP A 480 -4.04 20.58 -7.57
CA ASP A 480 -3.79 20.87 -8.99
C ASP A 480 -4.05 19.66 -9.90
N LEU A 481 -3.62 18.48 -9.45
CA LEU A 481 -3.96 17.23 -10.13
C LEU A 481 -5.46 16.95 -9.98
N MET A 482 -6.02 17.06 -8.77
CA MET A 482 -7.45 16.79 -8.50
C MET A 482 -8.37 17.65 -9.35
N GLN A 483 -8.14 18.97 -9.47
CA GLN A 483 -8.98 19.82 -10.34
C GLN A 483 -8.96 19.35 -11.80
N THR A 484 -7.82 18.82 -12.25
CA THR A 484 -7.64 18.40 -13.64
C THR A 484 -8.31 17.07 -13.89
N VAL A 485 -7.98 16.03 -13.10
CA VAL A 485 -8.58 14.70 -13.28
C VAL A 485 -10.06 14.65 -12.92
N ALA A 486 -10.55 15.63 -12.13
CA ALA A 486 -11.96 15.77 -11.87
C ALA A 486 -12.74 16.28 -13.08
N SER A 487 -12.14 17.09 -13.95
CA SER A 487 -12.86 17.87 -14.97
C SER A 487 -12.42 17.65 -16.41
N GLN A 488 -11.29 16.97 -16.63
CA GLN A 488 -10.70 16.76 -17.95
C GLN A 488 -10.45 15.27 -18.22
N PRO A 489 -10.56 14.82 -19.48
CA PRO A 489 -10.06 13.50 -19.87
C PRO A 489 -8.54 13.43 -19.66
N LEU A 490 -8.03 12.21 -19.53
CA LEU A 490 -6.58 11.97 -19.41
C LEU A 490 -5.89 12.14 -20.77
N PRO A 491 -4.66 12.69 -20.80
CA PRO A 491 -3.96 12.92 -22.06
C PRO A 491 -3.54 11.59 -22.68
N ALA A 492 -3.87 11.39 -23.96
CA ALA A 492 -3.55 10.15 -24.69
C ALA A 492 -2.04 9.99 -24.98
N GLY A 493 -1.23 11.02 -24.70
CA GLY A 493 0.19 11.03 -25.03
C GLY A 493 0.90 12.28 -24.53
N ARG A 494 2.03 12.58 -25.16
CA ARG A 494 2.97 13.64 -24.73
C ARG A 494 2.95 14.88 -25.64
N ARG A 495 2.11 14.90 -26.67
CA ARG A 495 2.03 16.01 -27.64
C ARG A 495 1.15 17.12 -27.09
N VAL A 496 1.74 18.28 -26.85
CA VAL A 496 1.05 19.45 -26.28
C VAL A 496 0.92 20.53 -27.35
N GLY A 497 -0.30 21.01 -27.56
CA GLY A 497 -0.56 22.26 -28.26
C GLY A 497 -0.48 23.45 -27.32
N VAL A 498 0.07 24.57 -27.79
CA VAL A 498 0.10 25.84 -27.04
C VAL A 498 -0.71 26.88 -27.81
N VAL A 499 -1.80 27.35 -27.21
CA VAL A 499 -2.59 28.48 -27.75
C VAL A 499 -2.33 29.67 -26.86
N GLY A 500 -1.83 30.77 -27.40
CA GLY A 500 -1.64 31.97 -26.60
C GLY A 500 -1.53 33.25 -27.40
N ASN A 501 -1.59 34.37 -26.70
CA ASN A 501 -1.69 35.71 -27.32
C ASN A 501 -0.37 36.49 -27.34
N SER A 502 0.69 35.94 -26.77
CA SER A 502 2.00 36.58 -26.70
C SER A 502 3.10 35.62 -27.14
N LEU A 503 3.91 36.04 -28.11
CA LEU A 503 5.04 35.25 -28.61
C LEU A 503 6.07 34.95 -27.50
N ALA A 504 6.34 35.92 -26.64
CA ALA A 504 7.28 35.74 -25.53
C ALA A 504 6.76 34.74 -24.51
N LEU A 505 5.47 34.83 -24.16
CA LEU A 505 4.84 33.91 -23.23
C LEU A 505 4.76 32.49 -23.81
N ASN A 506 4.36 32.35 -25.08
CA ASN A 506 4.35 31.06 -25.76
C ASN A 506 5.75 30.42 -25.75
N ARG A 507 6.83 31.20 -25.89
CA ARG A 507 8.20 30.66 -25.82
C ARG A 507 8.52 30.08 -24.44
N VAL A 508 8.21 30.81 -23.37
CA VAL A 508 8.40 30.34 -21.99
C VAL A 508 7.61 29.05 -21.73
N VAL A 509 6.36 29.01 -22.20
CA VAL A 509 5.48 27.84 -22.07
C VAL A 509 6.05 26.63 -22.82
N MET A 510 6.54 26.83 -24.06
CA MET A 510 7.18 25.76 -24.84
C MET A 510 8.42 25.21 -24.14
N ASP A 511 9.29 26.09 -23.63
CA ASP A 511 10.48 25.67 -22.88
C ASP A 511 10.08 24.88 -21.61
N ALA A 512 8.98 25.25 -20.93
CA ALA A 512 8.46 24.53 -19.76
C ALA A 512 7.87 23.15 -20.13
N VAL A 513 7.13 23.06 -21.24
CA VAL A 513 6.60 21.80 -21.80
C VAL A 513 7.77 20.84 -22.09
N GLU A 514 8.79 21.32 -22.78
CA GLU A 514 9.99 20.52 -23.10
C GLU A 514 10.80 20.15 -21.85
N HIS A 515 10.92 21.06 -20.88
CA HIS A 515 11.62 20.79 -19.61
C HIS A 515 11.00 19.63 -18.83
N HIS A 516 9.67 19.50 -18.87
CA HIS A 516 8.95 18.37 -18.26
C HIS A 516 8.87 17.12 -19.18
N GLY A 517 9.64 17.11 -20.27
CA GLY A 517 9.78 16.00 -21.21
C GLY A 517 8.58 15.79 -22.11
N LEU A 518 7.65 16.74 -22.18
CA LEU A 518 6.56 16.73 -23.15
C LEU A 518 7.06 17.27 -24.50
N THR A 519 6.28 17.08 -25.56
CA THR A 519 6.64 17.52 -26.91
C THR A 519 5.66 18.60 -27.37
N VAL A 520 6.18 19.77 -27.77
CA VAL A 520 5.35 20.81 -28.39
C VAL A 520 4.99 20.34 -29.81
N ALA A 521 3.72 20.05 -30.05
CA ALA A 521 3.23 19.57 -31.35
C ALA A 521 2.70 20.70 -32.22
N SER A 522 2.05 21.69 -31.62
CA SER A 522 1.54 22.87 -32.32
C SER A 522 1.63 24.11 -31.47
N THR A 523 1.73 25.27 -32.11
CA THR A 523 1.68 26.57 -31.44
C THR A 523 0.85 27.53 -32.26
N VAL A 524 -0.22 28.04 -31.65
CA VAL A 524 -1.13 28.99 -32.26
C VAL A 524 -0.99 30.32 -31.54
N LEU A 525 -0.55 31.34 -32.28
CA LEU A 525 -0.61 32.72 -31.81
C LEU A 525 -1.99 33.28 -32.12
N VAL A 526 -2.68 33.79 -31.11
CA VAL A 526 -3.92 34.57 -31.25
C VAL A 526 -3.53 36.05 -31.14
N PRO A 527 -3.22 36.73 -32.27
CA PRO A 527 -2.72 38.10 -32.25
C PRO A 527 -3.77 39.09 -31.73
N HIS A 528 -3.30 40.16 -31.07
CA HIS A 528 -4.04 41.36 -30.68
C HIS A 528 -4.93 41.28 -29.42
N LEU A 529 -4.31 41.36 -28.24
CA LEU A 529 -4.93 41.71 -26.96
C LEU A 529 -4.35 43.03 -26.38
N ASP A 530 -3.66 43.80 -27.23
CA ASP A 530 -2.56 44.67 -26.79
C ASP A 530 -2.91 46.18 -26.79
N GLY A 531 -4.12 46.61 -27.15
CA GLY A 531 -4.41 48.06 -27.06
C GLY A 531 -5.77 48.64 -27.47
N ALA A 532 -6.70 47.91 -28.09
CA ALA A 532 -7.99 48.50 -28.51
C ALA A 532 -9.20 47.54 -28.57
N HIS A 533 -9.05 46.25 -28.26
CA HIS A 533 -10.11 45.26 -28.48
C HIS A 533 -11.06 45.12 -27.29
N VAL A 534 -12.35 44.99 -27.59
CA VAL A 534 -13.38 44.57 -26.63
C VAL A 534 -13.16 43.09 -26.35
N VAL A 535 -13.21 42.67 -25.08
CA VAL A 535 -13.01 41.28 -24.61
C VAL A 535 -13.77 40.24 -25.43
N ASP A 536 -14.91 40.61 -26.01
CA ASP A 536 -15.72 39.74 -26.89
C ASP A 536 -14.98 39.26 -28.14
N GLU A 537 -14.06 40.06 -28.71
CA GLU A 537 -13.23 39.64 -29.84
C GLU A 537 -12.19 38.61 -29.42
N ALA A 538 -11.56 38.82 -28.25
CA ALA A 538 -10.61 37.87 -27.69
C ALA A 538 -11.27 36.54 -27.33
N VAL A 539 -12.46 36.59 -26.73
CA VAL A 539 -13.31 35.42 -26.46
C VAL A 539 -13.56 34.60 -27.73
N ARG A 540 -13.98 35.26 -28.83
CA ARG A 540 -14.21 34.56 -30.10
C ARG A 540 -12.93 33.99 -30.71
N ALA A 541 -11.84 34.76 -30.70
CA ALA A 541 -10.58 34.35 -31.31
C ALA A 541 -9.93 33.19 -30.55
N VAL A 542 -9.93 33.23 -29.21
CA VAL A 542 -9.44 32.14 -28.37
C VAL A 542 -10.29 30.89 -28.55
N GLY A 543 -11.63 31.02 -28.51
CA GLY A 543 -12.52 29.88 -28.73
C GLY A 543 -12.29 29.22 -30.10
N HIS A 544 -12.16 30.00 -31.16
CA HIS A 544 -11.87 29.49 -32.50
C HIS A 544 -10.52 28.76 -32.57
N ALA A 545 -9.45 29.38 -32.04
CA ALA A 545 -8.11 28.78 -32.01
C ALA A 545 -8.07 27.46 -31.22
N VAL A 546 -8.79 27.39 -30.09
CA VAL A 546 -8.93 26.15 -29.30
C VAL A 546 -9.62 25.08 -30.13
N SER A 547 -10.78 25.38 -30.73
CA SER A 547 -11.52 24.41 -31.54
C SER A 547 -10.73 23.93 -32.76
N GLU A 548 -10.02 24.80 -33.47
CA GLU A 548 -9.16 24.41 -34.61
C GLU A 548 -8.00 23.52 -34.17
N THR A 549 -7.35 23.86 -33.05
CA THR A 549 -6.23 23.08 -32.52
C THR A 549 -6.70 21.68 -32.10
N ILE A 550 -7.85 21.57 -31.44
CA ILE A 550 -8.47 20.29 -31.10
C ILE A 550 -8.82 19.50 -32.38
N ALA A 551 -9.43 20.14 -33.38
CA ALA A 551 -9.86 19.50 -34.63
C ALA A 551 -8.70 19.03 -35.51
N SER A 552 -7.48 19.54 -35.30
CA SER A 552 -6.28 19.11 -36.05
C SER A 552 -5.92 17.64 -35.84
N GLY A 553 -6.24 17.08 -34.66
CA GLY A 553 -5.82 15.72 -34.26
C GLY A 553 -4.32 15.56 -33.99
N GLU A 554 -3.54 16.66 -33.98
CA GLU A 554 -2.09 16.63 -33.81
C GLU A 554 -1.63 16.65 -32.35
N VAL A 555 -2.54 16.96 -31.42
CA VAL A 555 -2.25 17.19 -29.99
C VAL A 555 -2.98 16.18 -29.11
N ASP A 556 -2.32 15.78 -28.02
CA ASP A 556 -2.88 14.91 -26.97
C ASP A 556 -3.37 15.71 -25.75
N ALA A 557 -2.83 16.93 -25.58
CA ALA A 557 -3.24 17.93 -24.60
C ALA A 557 -3.09 19.35 -25.16
N LEU A 558 -3.81 20.31 -24.59
CA LEU A 558 -3.80 21.71 -24.98
C LEU A 558 -3.59 22.62 -23.76
N LEU A 559 -2.62 23.51 -23.85
CA LEU A 559 -2.38 24.55 -22.85
C LEU A 559 -2.72 25.93 -23.45
N VAL A 560 -3.78 26.55 -22.92
CA VAL A 560 -4.25 27.87 -23.34
C VAL A 560 -3.69 28.93 -22.39
N VAL A 561 -2.85 29.82 -22.91
CA VAL A 561 -2.17 30.84 -22.09
C VAL A 561 -2.48 32.22 -22.63
N THR A 562 -3.23 33.01 -21.87
CA THR A 562 -3.60 34.37 -22.28
C THR A 562 -3.14 35.37 -21.25
N GLN A 563 -2.41 36.38 -21.68
CA GLN A 563 -2.18 37.58 -20.88
C GLN A 563 -3.38 38.51 -21.00
N ALA A 564 -3.93 38.96 -19.88
CA ALA A 564 -5.01 39.94 -19.88
C ALA A 564 -4.49 41.32 -20.33
N GLY A 565 -5.29 42.04 -21.15
CA GLY A 565 -4.91 43.31 -21.79
C GLY A 565 -4.84 44.50 -20.82
N MET A 566 -4.53 45.71 -21.32
CA MET A 566 -4.44 46.94 -20.50
C MET A 566 -5.80 47.51 -20.06
N HIS A 567 -6.88 47.15 -20.76
CA HIS A 567 -8.26 47.54 -20.42
C HIS A 567 -9.03 46.30 -19.95
N GLN A 568 -8.97 46.02 -18.65
CA GLN A 568 -9.68 44.89 -18.02
C GLN A 568 -10.91 45.39 -17.29
N GLU A 569 -12.03 44.71 -17.52
CA GLU A 569 -13.24 44.81 -16.73
C GLU A 569 -13.36 43.59 -15.80
N VAL A 570 -14.10 43.76 -14.70
CA VAL A 570 -14.40 42.67 -13.77
C VAL A 570 -15.14 41.56 -14.53
N GLY A 571 -14.65 40.32 -14.42
CA GLY A 571 -15.24 39.15 -15.10
C GLY A 571 -14.72 38.83 -16.50
N ASP A 572 -13.79 39.62 -17.07
CA ASP A 572 -13.20 39.32 -18.39
C ASP A 572 -12.47 37.99 -18.44
N ALA A 573 -11.69 37.69 -17.41
CA ALA A 573 -11.00 36.42 -17.28
C ALA A 573 -11.98 35.23 -17.22
N ASP A 574 -13.14 35.42 -16.59
CA ASP A 574 -14.18 34.39 -16.53
C ASP A 574 -14.86 34.19 -17.89
N ARG A 575 -15.06 35.27 -18.67
CA ARG A 575 -15.54 35.18 -20.05
C ARG A 575 -14.56 34.40 -20.95
N LEU A 576 -13.27 34.66 -20.81
CA LEU A 576 -12.22 33.92 -21.55
C LEU A 576 -12.18 32.45 -21.15
N ALA A 577 -12.21 32.13 -19.85
CA ALA A 577 -12.28 30.76 -19.37
C ALA A 577 -13.53 30.03 -19.91
N ALA A 578 -14.70 30.68 -19.90
CA ALA A 578 -15.94 30.13 -20.45
C ALA A 578 -15.84 29.88 -21.97
N ALA A 579 -15.11 30.71 -22.71
CA ALA A 579 -14.86 30.51 -24.13
C ALA A 579 -14.04 29.24 -24.39
N VAL A 580 -13.00 29.01 -23.57
CA VAL A 580 -12.18 27.80 -23.63
C VAL A 580 -13.02 26.57 -23.27
N GLU A 581 -13.81 26.63 -22.19
CA GLU A 581 -14.70 25.56 -21.76
C GLU A 581 -15.74 25.19 -22.83
N GLU A 582 -16.35 26.18 -23.49
CA GLU A 582 -17.30 25.95 -24.59
C GLU A 582 -16.61 25.30 -25.80
N ALA A 583 -15.43 25.82 -26.18
CA ALA A 583 -14.68 25.35 -27.33
C ALA A 583 -14.10 23.94 -27.15
N SER A 584 -13.87 23.51 -25.91
CA SER A 584 -13.36 22.17 -25.57
C SER A 584 -14.45 21.18 -25.15
N ARG A 585 -15.72 21.57 -25.12
CA ARG A 585 -16.79 20.70 -24.62
C ARG A 585 -16.88 19.39 -25.41
N GLY A 586 -16.91 18.26 -24.70
CA GLY A 586 -17.04 16.92 -25.28
C GLY A 586 -15.80 16.43 -26.04
N THR A 587 -14.67 17.13 -25.94
CA THR A 587 -13.40 16.67 -26.49
C THR A 587 -12.83 15.50 -25.68
N SER A 588 -12.00 14.68 -26.33
CA SER A 588 -11.19 13.64 -25.67
C SER A 588 -9.79 14.13 -25.27
N ILE A 589 -9.45 15.39 -25.54
CA ILE A 589 -8.14 15.99 -25.30
C ILE A 589 -8.14 16.72 -23.94
N THR A 590 -7.08 16.60 -23.16
CA THR A 590 -6.94 17.37 -21.91
C THR A 590 -6.71 18.85 -22.23
N VAL A 591 -7.57 19.76 -21.74
CA VAL A 591 -7.41 21.20 -21.95
C VAL A 591 -7.21 21.91 -20.62
N LEU A 592 -6.09 22.61 -20.47
CA LEU A 592 -5.77 23.44 -19.31
C LEU A 592 -5.61 24.89 -19.74
N ALA A 593 -5.90 25.82 -18.83
CA ALA A 593 -5.72 27.25 -19.07
C ALA A 593 -4.81 27.90 -18.02
N SER A 594 -4.11 28.97 -18.40
CA SER A 594 -3.46 29.89 -17.47
C SER A 594 -3.68 31.32 -17.95
N LEU A 595 -4.46 32.08 -17.19
CA LEU A 595 -4.76 33.49 -17.50
C LEU A 595 -3.86 34.36 -16.62
N THR A 596 -2.89 35.02 -17.24
CA THR A 596 -1.84 35.79 -16.55
C THR A 596 -2.13 37.29 -16.60
N GLY A 597 -1.60 38.06 -15.65
CA GLY A 597 -1.74 39.52 -15.63
C GLY A 597 -3.15 40.04 -15.35
N VAL A 598 -4.01 39.24 -14.70
CA VAL A 598 -5.37 39.63 -14.31
C VAL A 598 -5.31 40.57 -13.09
N LEU A 599 -5.92 41.76 -13.21
CA LEU A 599 -5.97 42.80 -12.18
C LEU A 599 -7.28 42.78 -11.37
N ASP A 600 -8.27 42.01 -11.81
CA ASP A 600 -9.53 41.81 -11.09
C ASP A 600 -9.26 41.11 -9.74
N LEU A 601 -9.51 41.81 -8.63
CA LEU A 601 -9.31 41.28 -7.27
C LEU A 601 -10.29 40.15 -6.91
N THR A 602 -11.37 39.98 -7.68
CA THR A 602 -12.32 38.88 -7.49
C THR A 602 -11.89 37.62 -8.25
N TYR A 603 -10.92 37.75 -9.16
CA TYR A 603 -10.37 36.62 -9.91
C TYR A 603 -9.53 35.72 -8.99
N ARG A 604 -9.90 34.44 -8.96
CA ARG A 604 -9.17 33.37 -8.30
C ARG A 604 -8.37 32.59 -9.34
N SER A 605 -7.05 32.65 -9.25
CA SER A 605 -6.15 31.72 -9.94
C SER A 605 -6.22 30.33 -9.29
N ALA A 606 -5.69 29.30 -9.97
CA ALA A 606 -5.66 27.92 -9.49
C ALA A 606 -7.06 27.38 -9.11
N SER A 607 -8.02 27.48 -10.02
CA SER A 607 -9.42 27.08 -9.78
C SER A 607 -10.08 26.47 -11.01
N LEU A 608 -11.11 25.66 -10.78
CA LEU A 608 -12.01 25.14 -11.79
C LEU A 608 -13.07 26.21 -12.12
N ARG A 609 -12.98 26.80 -13.31
CA ARG A 609 -13.92 27.84 -13.76
C ARG A 609 -15.10 27.23 -14.51
N GLY A 610 -16.28 27.82 -14.34
CA GLY A 610 -17.54 27.25 -14.85
C GLY A 610 -17.97 25.98 -14.10
N SER A 611 -17.48 25.78 -12.88
CA SER A 611 -17.68 24.54 -12.11
C SER A 611 -19.16 24.20 -11.96
N GLY A 612 -19.53 22.98 -12.33
CA GLY A 612 -20.87 22.45 -12.24
C GLY A 612 -20.88 21.01 -11.69
N PRO A 613 -22.03 20.33 -11.71
CA PRO A 613 -22.11 18.92 -11.34
C PRO A 613 -21.30 18.04 -12.32
N ALA A 614 -21.03 16.80 -11.90
CA ALA A 614 -20.49 15.77 -12.79
C ALA A 614 -21.48 15.44 -13.92
N THR A 615 -20.96 15.25 -15.14
CA THR A 615 -21.73 14.82 -16.31
C THR A 615 -21.81 13.30 -16.39
N GLU A 616 -22.50 12.75 -17.39
CA GLU A 616 -22.68 11.29 -17.55
C GLU A 616 -21.34 10.54 -17.76
N ASP A 617 -20.31 11.23 -18.25
CA ASP A 617 -18.95 10.70 -18.41
C ASP A 617 -18.16 10.62 -17.09
N GLY A 618 -18.75 11.08 -15.98
CA GLY A 618 -18.12 11.11 -14.67
C GLY A 618 -17.18 12.29 -14.42
N LEU A 619 -17.01 13.19 -15.40
CA LEU A 619 -16.22 14.41 -15.25
C LEU A 619 -17.09 15.56 -14.73
N GLN A 620 -16.53 16.36 -13.86
CA GLN A 620 -17.11 17.62 -13.41
C GLN A 620 -17.04 18.66 -14.54
N ARG A 621 -18.15 19.36 -14.78
CA ARG A 621 -18.15 20.51 -15.69
C ARG A 621 -17.18 21.58 -15.21
N GLY A 622 -16.37 22.12 -16.12
CA GLY A 622 -15.50 23.28 -15.91
C GLY A 622 -14.13 23.16 -16.60
N ILE A 623 -13.39 24.27 -16.65
CA ILE A 623 -12.02 24.33 -17.17
C ILE A 623 -11.01 24.59 -16.03
N PRO A 624 -9.98 23.75 -15.85
CA PRO A 624 -8.96 23.99 -14.83
C PRO A 624 -8.05 25.15 -15.25
N VAL A 625 -8.05 26.20 -14.44
CA VAL A 625 -7.21 27.39 -14.63
C VAL A 625 -6.08 27.40 -13.61
N PHE A 626 -4.85 27.48 -14.09
CA PHE A 626 -3.63 27.44 -13.29
C PHE A 626 -3.05 28.83 -13.02
N SER A 627 -2.37 28.94 -11.88
CA SER A 627 -1.69 30.18 -11.48
C SER A 627 -0.50 30.52 -12.38
N SER A 628 0.17 29.50 -12.92
CA SER A 628 1.21 29.66 -13.93
C SER A 628 1.14 28.56 -14.99
N PRO A 629 1.61 28.82 -16.22
CA PRO A 629 1.69 27.81 -17.25
C PRO A 629 2.70 26.70 -16.95
N GLU A 630 3.77 26.96 -16.18
CA GLU A 630 4.73 25.94 -15.76
C GLU A 630 4.07 24.89 -14.87
N GLN A 631 3.21 25.31 -13.94
CA GLN A 631 2.42 24.42 -13.08
C GLN A 631 1.47 23.55 -13.92
N ALA A 632 0.82 24.13 -14.93
CA ALA A 632 -0.03 23.38 -15.86
C ALA A 632 0.77 22.35 -16.67
N ALA A 633 1.95 22.72 -17.19
CA ALA A 633 2.84 21.82 -17.91
C ALA A 633 3.36 20.68 -17.00
N HIS A 634 3.67 20.98 -15.74
CA HIS A 634 4.02 19.98 -14.74
C HIS A 634 2.89 18.97 -14.54
N VAL A 635 1.64 19.42 -14.32
CA VAL A 635 0.47 18.54 -14.20
C VAL A 635 0.28 17.66 -15.43
N LEU A 636 0.37 18.22 -16.65
CA LEU A 636 0.28 17.43 -17.88
C LEU A 636 1.35 16.34 -17.94
N SER A 637 2.58 16.63 -17.50
CA SER A 637 3.66 15.66 -17.50
C SER A 637 3.38 14.45 -16.59
N ARG A 638 2.79 14.69 -15.42
CA ARG A 638 2.41 13.65 -14.46
C ARG A 638 1.25 12.82 -15.00
N LEU A 639 0.26 13.45 -15.62
CA LEU A 639 -0.88 12.75 -16.22
C LEU A 639 -0.51 11.96 -17.48
N ALA A 640 0.42 12.45 -18.29
CA ALA A 640 0.95 11.72 -19.45
C ALA A 640 1.77 10.49 -19.00
N TRP A 641 2.58 10.63 -17.94
CA TRP A 641 3.26 9.48 -17.31
C TRP A 641 2.25 8.45 -16.79
N TYR A 642 1.22 8.89 -16.07
CA TYR A 642 0.19 8.00 -15.52
C TYR A 642 -0.59 7.28 -16.64
N SER A 643 -0.96 7.99 -17.70
CA SER A 643 -1.70 7.40 -18.84
C SER A 643 -0.85 6.32 -19.52
N ALA A 644 0.43 6.58 -19.76
CA ALA A 644 1.36 5.58 -20.27
C ALA A 644 1.53 4.38 -19.33
N TRP A 645 1.59 4.61 -18.01
CA TRP A 645 1.66 3.52 -17.02
C TRP A 645 0.38 2.65 -17.04
N ARG A 646 -0.79 3.30 -17.14
CA ARG A 646 -2.10 2.64 -17.12
C ARG A 646 -2.35 1.82 -18.38
N GLU A 647 -1.92 2.31 -19.53
CA GLU A 647 -2.05 1.65 -20.83
C GLU A 647 -1.02 0.54 -21.05
N ALA A 648 0.15 0.63 -20.40
CA ALA A 648 1.13 -0.44 -20.45
C ALA A 648 0.50 -1.76 -19.97
N GLU A 649 0.68 -2.84 -20.74
CA GLU A 649 0.21 -4.17 -20.36
C GLU A 649 0.64 -4.50 -18.93
N ALA A 650 -0.18 -5.19 -18.15
CA ALA A 650 0.26 -5.68 -16.86
C ALA A 650 1.34 -6.74 -17.11
N GLY A 651 2.60 -6.43 -16.76
CA GLY A 651 3.67 -7.42 -16.83
C GLY A 651 3.32 -8.69 -16.04
N VAL A 652 3.85 -9.82 -16.46
CA VAL A 652 3.63 -11.11 -15.77
C VAL A 652 4.69 -11.26 -14.68
N PRO A 653 4.33 -11.62 -13.43
CA PRO A 653 5.30 -11.97 -12.40
C PRO A 653 6.27 -13.03 -12.91
N VAL A 654 7.56 -12.79 -12.73
CA VAL A 654 8.60 -13.71 -13.21
C VAL A 654 8.92 -14.69 -12.10
N GLU A 655 8.63 -15.97 -12.35
CA GLU A 655 9.03 -17.09 -11.51
C GLU A 655 10.23 -17.79 -12.16
N PRO A 656 11.44 -17.70 -11.59
CA PRO A 656 12.61 -18.33 -12.19
C PRO A 656 12.49 -19.85 -12.19
N GLU A 657 12.90 -20.49 -13.28
CA GLU A 657 13.00 -21.95 -13.35
C GLU A 657 14.22 -22.48 -12.59
N GLY A 658 14.11 -23.72 -12.11
CA GLY A 658 15.21 -24.45 -11.46
C GLY A 658 15.52 -23.98 -10.03
N VAL A 659 14.54 -23.39 -9.34
CA VAL A 659 14.69 -22.96 -7.93
C VAL A 659 14.32 -24.09 -6.98
N ASP A 660 15.22 -24.40 -6.03
CA ASP A 660 15.02 -25.34 -4.94
C ASP A 660 14.76 -24.59 -3.62
N ARG A 661 13.49 -24.23 -3.40
CA ARG A 661 13.05 -23.43 -2.24
C ARG A 661 13.15 -24.20 -0.93
N ASP A 662 12.81 -25.48 -0.96
CA ASP A 662 12.83 -26.34 0.23
C ASP A 662 14.26 -26.47 0.76
N ARG A 663 15.24 -26.70 -0.13
CA ARG A 663 16.64 -26.77 0.29
C ARG A 663 17.15 -25.44 0.84
N ALA A 664 16.78 -24.32 0.22
CA ALA A 664 17.16 -23.00 0.70
C ALA A 664 16.58 -22.70 2.09
N GLU A 665 15.31 -23.08 2.33
CA GLU A 665 14.66 -22.96 3.63
C GLU A 665 15.39 -23.78 4.70
N GLU A 666 15.71 -25.05 4.45
CA GLU A 666 16.48 -25.90 5.37
C GLU A 666 17.83 -25.30 5.77
N LEU A 667 18.59 -24.77 4.78
CA LEU A 667 19.88 -24.14 5.02
C LEU A 667 19.74 -22.92 5.94
N ILE A 668 18.78 -22.05 5.63
CA ILE A 668 18.52 -20.83 6.38
C ILE A 668 18.04 -21.15 7.80
N GLU A 669 17.15 -22.13 7.98
CA GLU A 669 16.71 -22.58 9.30
C GLU A 669 17.87 -23.16 10.13
N GLY A 670 18.85 -23.79 9.49
CA GLY A 670 20.07 -24.24 10.14
C GLY A 670 21.00 -23.09 10.57
N TRP A 671 20.94 -21.93 9.92
CA TRP A 671 21.82 -20.79 10.18
C TRP A 671 21.20 -19.69 11.03
N ALA A 672 19.89 -19.47 10.93
CA ALA A 672 19.17 -18.43 11.65
C ALA A 672 19.31 -18.52 13.20
N PRO A 673 19.39 -19.71 13.83
CA PRO A 673 19.64 -19.84 15.26
C PRO A 673 21.01 -19.32 15.72
N ARG A 674 21.96 -19.12 14.79
CA ARG A 674 23.27 -18.49 15.07
C ARG A 674 23.11 -17.00 15.39
N ALA A 675 21.99 -16.38 14.96
CA ALA A 675 21.68 -14.98 15.24
C ALA A 675 20.95 -14.84 16.58
N HIS A 676 21.44 -13.96 17.45
CA HIS A 676 20.82 -13.66 18.74
C HIS A 676 20.23 -12.23 18.73
N GLY A 677 18.96 -12.08 19.11
CA GLY A 677 18.30 -10.78 19.12
C GLY A 677 18.26 -10.12 17.74
N THR A 678 18.91 -8.96 17.60
CA THR A 678 18.99 -8.15 16.36
C THR A 678 20.30 -8.34 15.59
N ASP A 679 21.13 -9.30 16.00
CA ASP A 679 22.44 -9.51 15.38
C ASP A 679 22.30 -10.10 13.97
N LEU A 680 23.21 -9.69 13.07
CA LEU A 680 23.35 -10.24 11.73
C LEU A 680 24.47 -11.28 11.70
N VAL A 681 24.21 -12.43 11.08
CA VAL A 681 25.20 -13.46 10.85
C VAL A 681 25.65 -13.41 9.40
N ARG A 682 26.93 -13.06 9.19
CA ARG A 682 27.56 -13.10 7.88
C ARG A 682 27.81 -14.56 7.47
N LEU A 683 27.26 -14.97 6.33
CA LEU A 683 27.54 -16.28 5.75
C LEU A 683 28.97 -16.34 5.20
N THR A 684 29.59 -17.52 5.28
CA THR A 684 30.85 -17.79 4.59
C THR A 684 30.64 -17.83 3.07
N ALA A 685 31.73 -17.75 2.29
CA ALA A 685 31.64 -17.79 0.82
C ALA A 685 31.07 -19.11 0.29
N GLU A 686 31.32 -20.22 1.00
CA GLU A 686 30.77 -21.54 0.67
C GLU A 686 29.26 -21.60 0.96
N GLU A 687 28.84 -21.20 2.16
CA GLU A 687 27.42 -21.13 2.55
C GLU A 687 26.62 -20.18 1.64
N ALA A 688 27.18 -19.00 1.31
CA ALA A 688 26.56 -18.07 0.38
C ALA A 688 26.44 -18.68 -1.03
N GLY A 689 27.46 -19.42 -1.48
CA GLY A 689 27.45 -20.13 -2.76
C GLY A 689 26.39 -21.24 -2.81
N GLU A 690 26.22 -22.01 -1.74
CA GLU A 690 25.19 -23.05 -1.63
C GLU A 690 23.78 -22.46 -1.69
N LEU A 691 23.52 -21.40 -0.91
CA LEU A 691 22.22 -20.72 -0.90
C LEU A 691 21.90 -20.10 -2.27
N LEU A 692 22.85 -19.39 -2.88
CA LEU A 692 22.66 -18.80 -4.21
C LEU A 692 22.48 -19.86 -5.29
N GLY A 693 23.16 -21.00 -5.16
CA GLY A 693 23.01 -22.17 -6.03
C GLY A 693 21.59 -22.74 -6.05
N CYS A 694 20.88 -22.71 -4.92
CA CYS A 694 19.47 -23.11 -4.84
C CYS A 694 18.55 -22.26 -5.74
N TYR A 695 18.95 -21.03 -6.06
CA TYR A 695 18.24 -20.14 -6.97
C TYR A 695 18.87 -20.08 -8.37
N GLY A 696 19.84 -20.95 -8.67
CA GLY A 696 20.56 -20.96 -9.95
C GLY A 696 21.58 -19.82 -10.11
N ILE A 697 21.92 -19.09 -9.04
CA ILE A 697 22.90 -18.00 -9.08
C ILE A 697 24.29 -18.56 -8.80
N ARG A 698 25.19 -18.50 -9.78
CA ARG A 698 26.57 -18.96 -9.63
C ARG A 698 27.52 -17.79 -9.38
N VAL A 699 28.18 -17.80 -8.23
CA VAL A 699 29.31 -16.91 -7.93
C VAL A 699 30.60 -17.50 -8.51
N LEU A 700 31.41 -16.66 -9.15
CA LEU A 700 32.68 -17.08 -9.74
C LEU A 700 33.65 -17.53 -8.63
N PRO A 701 34.15 -18.78 -8.63
CA PRO A 701 34.98 -19.27 -7.55
C PRO A 701 36.29 -18.48 -7.39
N ALA A 702 36.64 -18.14 -6.16
CA ALA A 702 37.92 -17.56 -5.79
C ALA A 702 38.63 -18.46 -4.77
N ALA A 703 39.95 -18.50 -4.83
CA ALA A 703 40.76 -19.29 -3.92
C ALA A 703 41.72 -18.39 -3.13
N ARG A 704 41.61 -18.43 -1.80
CA ARG A 704 42.58 -17.80 -0.91
C ARG A 704 43.89 -18.57 -0.95
N PHE A 705 45.00 -17.87 -0.84
CA PHE A 705 46.33 -18.47 -0.80
C PHE A 705 47.21 -17.75 0.21
N THR A 706 48.20 -18.46 0.74
CA THR A 706 49.21 -17.92 1.65
C THR A 706 50.57 -17.77 0.98
N THR A 707 50.89 -18.64 0.02
CA THR A 707 52.14 -18.63 -0.76
C THR A 707 51.89 -18.38 -2.24
N GLU A 708 52.90 -17.89 -2.97
CA GLU A 708 52.83 -17.69 -4.42
C GLU A 708 52.59 -19.00 -5.18
N ASP A 709 53.12 -20.12 -4.70
CA ASP A 709 52.92 -21.42 -5.34
C ASP A 709 51.49 -21.97 -5.14
N GLU A 710 50.88 -21.72 -3.96
CA GLU A 710 49.45 -21.98 -3.76
C GLU A 710 48.58 -21.15 -4.71
N ALA A 711 48.96 -19.89 -4.96
CA ALA A 711 48.26 -19.03 -5.91
C ALA A 711 48.32 -19.58 -7.35
N VAL A 712 49.49 -20.08 -7.77
CA VAL A 712 49.66 -20.71 -9.10
C VAL A 712 48.85 -21.99 -9.21
N GLN A 713 48.91 -22.87 -8.22
CA GLN A 713 48.11 -24.11 -8.22
C GLN A 713 46.60 -23.81 -8.25
N ALA A 714 46.16 -22.75 -7.56
CA ALA A 714 44.78 -22.31 -7.62
C ALA A 714 44.43 -21.73 -9.00
N ALA A 715 45.29 -20.92 -9.61
CA ALA A 715 45.10 -20.40 -10.95
C ALA A 715 44.99 -21.51 -12.02
N ASP A 716 45.81 -22.55 -11.93
CA ASP A 716 45.75 -23.71 -12.84
C ASP A 716 44.41 -24.47 -12.74
N ARG A 717 43.82 -24.54 -11.53
CA ARG A 717 42.49 -25.13 -11.32
C ARG A 717 41.35 -24.22 -11.78
N LEU A 718 41.46 -22.91 -11.56
CA LEU A 718 40.42 -21.93 -11.85
C LEU A 718 40.40 -21.50 -13.33
N GLY A 719 41.52 -21.63 -14.04
CA GLY A 719 41.69 -21.27 -15.43
C GLY A 719 42.27 -19.86 -15.63
N TRP A 720 43.21 -19.75 -16.57
CA TRP A 720 43.86 -18.51 -16.98
C TRP A 720 43.04 -17.76 -18.06
N PRO A 721 43.12 -16.42 -18.16
CA PRO A 721 43.85 -15.51 -17.27
C PRO A 721 43.14 -15.30 -15.92
N VAL A 722 43.92 -14.92 -14.90
CA VAL A 722 43.44 -14.69 -13.53
C VAL A 722 43.64 -13.26 -13.06
N ALA A 723 42.91 -12.90 -12.00
CA ALA A 723 43.09 -11.70 -11.21
C ALA A 723 43.52 -12.07 -9.78
N VAL A 724 44.32 -11.21 -9.16
CA VAL A 724 44.65 -11.28 -7.73
C VAL A 724 43.98 -10.11 -7.02
N LYS A 725 43.33 -10.38 -5.90
CA LYS A 725 42.56 -9.40 -5.12
C LYS A 725 42.91 -9.49 -3.65
N ALA A 726 42.89 -8.35 -2.96
CA ALA A 726 42.91 -8.32 -1.51
C ALA A 726 41.58 -8.82 -0.95
N VAL A 727 41.61 -9.61 0.12
CA VAL A 727 40.41 -10.13 0.81
C VAL A 727 39.79 -9.08 1.72
N ASP A 728 40.58 -8.12 2.17
CA ASP A 728 40.12 -7.02 3.01
C ASP A 728 39.05 -6.18 2.30
N SER A 729 37.91 -5.94 2.95
CA SER A 729 36.76 -5.27 2.36
C SER A 729 37.02 -3.83 1.92
N TYR A 730 37.97 -3.13 2.54
CA TYR A 730 38.35 -1.77 2.16
C TYR A 730 39.21 -1.74 0.90
N LEU A 731 40.04 -2.77 0.68
CA LEU A 731 41.01 -2.83 -0.40
C LEU A 731 40.53 -3.63 -1.63
N ARG A 732 39.60 -4.58 -1.46
CA ARG A 732 39.17 -5.57 -2.47
C ARG A 732 38.67 -4.98 -3.80
N HIS A 733 38.21 -3.73 -3.80
CA HIS A 733 37.68 -3.04 -4.98
C HIS A 733 38.52 -1.82 -5.41
N ARG A 734 39.65 -1.55 -4.75
CA ARG A 734 40.47 -0.34 -4.96
C ARG A 734 41.69 -0.62 -5.84
N LEU A 735 41.47 -0.58 -7.16
CA LEU A 735 42.54 -0.69 -8.17
C LEU A 735 43.61 0.41 -8.00
N ASP A 736 43.17 1.62 -7.62
CA ASP A 736 44.00 2.80 -7.38
C ASP A 736 44.95 2.63 -6.18
N LEU A 737 44.56 1.85 -5.17
CA LEU A 737 45.40 1.50 -4.02
C LEU A 737 46.22 0.21 -4.22
N GLY A 738 46.16 -0.39 -5.42
CA GLY A 738 46.85 -1.64 -5.71
C GLY A 738 46.19 -2.88 -5.11
N GLY A 739 44.95 -2.78 -4.61
CA GLY A 739 44.19 -3.89 -4.03
C GLY A 739 43.68 -4.92 -5.04
N VAL A 740 43.88 -4.67 -6.34
CA VAL A 740 43.50 -5.57 -7.45
C VAL A 740 44.56 -5.54 -8.55
N ARG A 741 44.92 -6.73 -9.07
CA ARG A 741 45.72 -6.93 -10.28
C ARG A 741 44.96 -7.82 -11.26
N LEU A 742 44.79 -7.36 -12.50
CA LEU A 742 43.95 -8.01 -13.52
C LEU A 742 44.81 -8.56 -14.67
N ASN A 743 44.22 -9.45 -15.45
CA ASN A 743 44.78 -9.97 -16.71
C ASN A 743 46.17 -10.63 -16.58
N ILE A 744 46.35 -11.45 -15.55
CA ILE A 744 47.57 -12.23 -15.36
C ILE A 744 47.42 -13.53 -16.15
N VAL A 745 48.29 -13.74 -17.14
CA VAL A 745 48.14 -14.82 -18.14
C VAL A 745 48.99 -16.06 -17.88
N ASP A 746 49.95 -15.97 -16.96
CA ASP A 746 50.92 -17.04 -16.70
C ASP A 746 51.43 -17.04 -15.25
N ALA A 747 52.03 -18.16 -14.84
CA ALA A 747 52.52 -18.39 -13.48
C ALA A 747 53.65 -17.44 -13.06
N GLU A 748 54.55 -17.05 -13.96
CA GLU A 748 55.67 -16.15 -13.63
C GLU A 748 55.15 -14.74 -13.33
N SER A 749 54.26 -14.24 -14.18
CA SER A 749 53.54 -12.99 -14.02
C SER A 749 52.70 -12.98 -12.74
N LEU A 750 52.08 -14.10 -12.37
CA LEU A 750 51.34 -14.21 -11.11
C LEU A 750 52.24 -14.02 -9.89
N ARG A 751 53.36 -14.76 -9.80
CA ARG A 751 54.29 -14.63 -8.68
C ARG A 751 54.81 -13.19 -8.52
N ARG A 752 55.18 -12.55 -9.64
CA ARG A 752 55.64 -11.15 -9.65
C ARG A 752 54.56 -10.18 -9.15
N ASN A 753 53.33 -10.34 -9.65
CA ASN A 753 52.20 -9.49 -9.24
C ASN A 753 51.87 -9.67 -7.75
N VAL A 754 51.89 -10.90 -7.23
CA VAL A 754 51.64 -11.17 -5.80
C VAL A 754 52.71 -10.51 -4.93
N ALA A 755 54.00 -10.69 -5.25
CA ALA A 755 55.09 -10.09 -4.50
C ALA A 755 55.00 -8.56 -4.50
N GLN A 756 54.77 -7.95 -5.67
CA GLN A 756 54.61 -6.50 -5.80
C GLN A 756 53.38 -5.99 -5.04
N MET A 757 52.26 -6.71 -5.12
CA MET A 757 51.02 -6.33 -4.45
C MET A 757 51.18 -6.36 -2.93
N ARG A 758 51.85 -7.38 -2.37
CA ARG A 758 52.18 -7.42 -0.93
C ARG A 758 53.01 -6.21 -0.49
N GLN A 759 54.00 -5.81 -1.29
CA GLN A 759 54.83 -4.64 -1.01
C GLN A 759 54.01 -3.33 -1.06
N VAL A 760 53.13 -3.18 -2.06
CA VAL A 760 52.29 -1.98 -2.20
C VAL A 760 51.27 -1.88 -1.06
N LEU A 761 50.76 -3.01 -0.57
CA LEU A 761 49.74 -3.05 0.48
C LEU A 761 50.30 -3.04 1.90
N GLU A 762 51.61 -3.19 2.09
CA GLU A 762 52.28 -3.16 3.40
C GLU A 762 51.87 -1.95 4.29
N PRO A 763 51.74 -0.71 3.77
CA PRO A 763 51.28 0.43 4.56
C PRO A 763 49.86 0.28 5.12
N PHE A 764 49.04 -0.58 4.52
CA PHE A 764 47.66 -0.88 4.91
C PHE A 764 47.56 -2.20 5.72
N GLY A 765 48.69 -2.81 6.07
CA GLY A 765 48.78 -4.07 6.81
C GLY A 765 49.18 -5.25 5.91
N SER A 766 48.81 -6.47 6.33
CA SER A 766 49.05 -7.70 5.57
C SER A 766 47.71 -8.36 5.21
N PRO A 767 46.93 -7.77 4.29
CA PRO A 767 45.64 -8.32 3.91
C PRO A 767 45.85 -9.69 3.25
N GLY A 768 44.96 -10.64 3.55
CA GLY A 768 44.91 -11.91 2.82
C GLY A 768 44.69 -11.65 1.32
N LEU A 769 45.22 -12.52 0.47
CA LEU A 769 45.04 -12.43 -0.98
C LEU A 769 44.27 -13.64 -1.50
N GLU A 770 43.55 -13.42 -2.60
CA GLU A 770 42.83 -14.48 -3.32
C GLU A 770 43.08 -14.36 -4.82
N VAL A 771 43.00 -15.50 -5.51
CA VAL A 771 43.08 -15.60 -6.96
C VAL A 771 41.72 -16.03 -7.51
N GLN A 772 41.30 -15.42 -8.60
CA GLN A 772 40.02 -15.68 -9.27
C GLN A 772 40.24 -15.64 -10.78
N SER A 773 39.58 -16.49 -11.56
CA SER A 773 39.62 -16.40 -13.02
C SER A 773 38.99 -15.10 -13.54
N MET A 774 39.42 -14.64 -14.71
CA MET A 774 38.84 -13.46 -15.34
C MET A 774 37.49 -13.82 -15.98
N ALA A 775 36.45 -13.06 -15.63
CA ALA A 775 35.18 -13.10 -16.36
C ALA A 775 35.30 -12.39 -17.72
N PRO A 776 34.38 -12.65 -18.68
CA PRO A 776 34.28 -11.88 -19.91
C PRO A 776 34.21 -10.37 -19.63
N SER A 777 34.88 -9.58 -20.47
CA SER A 777 34.84 -8.11 -20.35
C SER A 777 33.43 -7.59 -20.59
N GLY A 778 33.00 -6.65 -19.75
CA GLY A 778 31.64 -6.14 -19.77
C GLY A 778 31.46 -4.96 -18.82
N GLN A 779 30.22 -4.50 -18.68
CA GLN A 779 29.87 -3.41 -17.78
C GLN A 779 29.72 -3.93 -16.35
N ALA A 780 30.45 -3.32 -15.41
CA ALA A 780 30.30 -3.59 -13.99
C ALA A 780 29.00 -2.97 -13.47
N CYS A 781 28.18 -3.81 -12.86
CA CYS A 781 26.92 -3.49 -12.21
C CYS A 781 26.99 -3.89 -10.74
N THR A 782 26.07 -3.36 -9.94
CA THR A 782 25.89 -3.75 -8.54
C THR A 782 24.42 -4.04 -8.28
N ILE A 783 24.17 -5.09 -7.51
CA ILE A 783 22.82 -5.48 -7.09
C ILE A 783 22.85 -5.61 -5.58
N THR A 784 21.90 -5.00 -4.90
CA THR A 784 21.70 -5.21 -3.46
C THR A 784 20.27 -5.64 -3.21
N ALA A 785 20.07 -6.46 -2.19
CA ALA A 785 18.75 -6.78 -1.69
C ALA A 785 18.77 -6.68 -0.17
N LEU A 786 17.72 -6.14 0.43
CA LEU A 786 17.60 -6.02 1.88
C LEU A 786 16.18 -6.37 2.33
N GLU A 787 16.05 -6.86 3.56
CA GLU A 787 14.74 -6.98 4.23
C GLU A 787 14.49 -5.73 5.07
N ASP A 788 13.58 -4.88 4.60
CA ASP A 788 13.19 -3.66 5.27
C ASP A 788 12.07 -3.93 6.28
N PRO A 789 12.13 -3.38 7.51
CA PRO A 789 11.06 -3.58 8.49
C PRO A 789 9.69 -3.07 8.04
N LEU A 790 9.65 -2.00 7.23
CA LEU A 790 8.42 -1.41 6.70
C LEU A 790 8.04 -2.05 5.36
N LEU A 791 8.90 -1.94 4.34
CA LEU A 791 8.60 -2.32 2.95
C LEU A 791 8.68 -3.83 2.69
N GLY A 792 9.39 -4.58 3.53
CA GLY A 792 9.78 -5.96 3.24
C GLY A 792 10.96 -6.02 2.27
N PRO A 793 10.96 -6.94 1.28
CA PRO A 793 12.08 -7.11 0.37
C PRO A 793 12.25 -5.89 -0.52
N VAL A 794 13.45 -5.33 -0.57
CA VAL A 794 13.81 -4.25 -1.51
C VAL A 794 15.03 -4.69 -2.30
N VAL A 795 14.88 -4.75 -3.62
CA VAL A 795 15.98 -5.04 -4.56
C VAL A 795 16.42 -3.73 -5.20
N SER A 796 17.72 -3.48 -5.24
CA SER A 796 18.31 -2.28 -5.82
C SER A 796 19.32 -2.64 -6.90
N PHE A 797 19.32 -1.88 -7.98
CA PHE A 797 20.23 -2.06 -9.11
C PHE A 797 20.88 -0.73 -9.48
N GLY A 798 22.14 -0.79 -9.89
CA GLY A 798 22.87 0.37 -10.39
C GLY A 798 24.16 -0.02 -11.12
N ILE A 799 24.77 0.94 -11.81
CA ILE A 799 26.06 0.76 -12.46
C ILE A 799 27.17 0.99 -11.43
N ALA A 800 28.06 0.01 -11.25
CA ALA A 800 29.06 0.07 -10.18
C ALA A 800 30.07 1.23 -10.37
N GLY A 801 30.58 1.78 -9.26
CA GLY A 801 31.51 2.91 -9.20
C GLY A 801 30.81 4.23 -8.86
N ASP A 802 31.40 5.36 -9.26
CA ASP A 802 30.96 6.72 -8.89
C ASP A 802 29.46 7.00 -9.14
N ALA A 803 28.85 6.35 -10.13
CA ALA A 803 27.42 6.49 -10.40
C ALA A 803 26.58 6.13 -9.15
N VAL A 804 26.87 5.00 -8.51
CA VAL A 804 26.17 4.58 -7.29
C VAL A 804 26.81 5.12 -6.02
N ASP A 805 28.14 5.27 -5.99
CA ASP A 805 28.88 5.62 -4.77
C ASP A 805 28.88 7.13 -4.48
N LEU A 806 28.76 7.98 -5.52
CA LEU A 806 28.80 9.45 -5.39
C LEU A 806 27.53 10.14 -5.88
N LEU A 807 26.89 9.63 -6.94
CA LEU A 807 25.74 10.28 -7.57
C LEU A 807 24.38 9.70 -7.14
N ASP A 808 24.38 8.67 -6.29
CA ASP A 808 23.18 7.97 -5.81
C ASP A 808 22.29 7.47 -6.98
N ASP A 809 22.92 7.06 -8.09
CA ASP A 809 22.23 6.61 -9.32
C ASP A 809 21.75 5.16 -9.19
N TRP A 810 20.79 4.97 -8.28
CA TRP A 810 20.14 3.70 -7.99
C TRP A 810 18.72 3.66 -8.54
N VAL A 811 18.26 2.44 -8.82
CA VAL A 811 16.84 2.13 -8.88
C VAL A 811 16.50 1.10 -7.82
N HIS A 812 15.33 1.24 -7.20
CA HIS A 812 14.81 0.31 -6.21
C HIS A 812 13.51 -0.31 -6.71
N ARG A 813 13.24 -1.55 -6.35
CA ARG A 813 11.97 -2.25 -6.64
C ARG A 813 11.59 -3.15 -5.49
N VAL A 814 10.29 -3.27 -5.24
CA VAL A 814 9.73 -4.18 -4.23
C VAL A 814 9.13 -5.40 -4.94
N PRO A 815 9.64 -6.62 -4.68
CA PRO A 815 9.06 -7.86 -5.19
C PRO A 815 7.59 -8.08 -4.77
N PRO A 816 6.82 -8.91 -5.51
CA PRO A 816 7.21 -9.67 -6.69
C PRO A 816 7.39 -8.79 -7.93
N LEU A 817 8.42 -9.06 -8.74
CA LEU A 817 8.73 -8.29 -9.94
C LEU A 817 8.14 -8.95 -11.19
N THR A 818 7.59 -8.12 -12.07
CA THR A 818 7.15 -8.55 -13.39
C THR A 818 8.26 -8.40 -14.43
N ASN A 819 8.11 -9.04 -15.59
CA ASN A 819 9.03 -8.85 -16.72
C ASN A 819 9.21 -7.37 -17.11
N GLN A 820 8.13 -6.57 -17.04
CA GLN A 820 8.21 -5.13 -17.27
C GLN A 820 8.88 -4.37 -16.13
N ASP A 821 8.69 -4.78 -14.87
CA ASP A 821 9.40 -4.18 -13.75
C ASP A 821 10.92 -4.36 -13.94
N LEU A 822 11.36 -5.53 -14.41
CA LEU A 822 12.77 -5.86 -14.67
C LEU A 822 13.35 -5.06 -15.85
N ASP A 823 12.66 -4.98 -17.00
CA ASP A 823 13.12 -4.16 -18.14
C ASP A 823 13.22 -2.66 -17.75
N ARG A 824 12.23 -2.13 -17.02
CA ARG A 824 12.29 -0.76 -16.51
C ARG A 824 13.40 -0.58 -15.50
N MET A 825 13.65 -1.57 -14.63
CA MET A 825 14.71 -1.53 -13.63
C MET A 825 16.09 -1.40 -14.28
N ILE A 826 16.40 -2.17 -15.32
CA ILE A 826 17.72 -2.06 -15.96
C ILE A 826 17.92 -0.76 -16.73
N ARG A 827 16.85 -0.09 -17.17
CA ARG A 827 16.88 1.19 -17.92
C ARG A 827 16.85 2.44 -17.04
N ALA A 828 16.41 2.31 -15.79
CA ALA A 828 16.13 3.45 -14.93
C ALA A 828 17.36 4.25 -14.47
N PRO A 829 18.51 3.63 -14.11
CA PRO A 829 19.70 4.40 -13.75
C PRO A 829 20.15 5.29 -14.91
N ARG A 830 20.56 6.52 -14.64
CA ARG A 830 21.05 7.46 -15.66
C ARG A 830 22.27 6.88 -16.40
N ALA A 831 23.12 6.16 -15.68
CA ALA A 831 24.28 5.47 -16.23
C ALA A 831 23.92 4.19 -17.03
N ALA A 832 22.65 3.75 -17.05
CA ALA A 832 22.21 2.55 -17.78
C ALA A 832 22.43 2.65 -19.30
N ALA A 833 22.61 3.85 -19.85
CA ALA A 833 23.05 4.04 -21.23
C ALA A 833 24.29 3.20 -21.59
N LYS A 834 25.17 2.90 -20.62
CA LYS A 834 26.34 2.02 -20.81
C LYS A 834 25.98 0.57 -21.11
N LEU A 835 24.79 0.10 -20.70
CA LEU A 835 24.33 -1.26 -20.96
C LEU A 835 23.92 -1.46 -22.43
N PHE A 836 23.48 -0.39 -23.11
CA PHE A 836 22.92 -0.46 -24.47
C PHE A 836 23.94 -0.07 -25.56
N GLY A 837 25.23 -0.03 -25.21
CA GLY A 837 26.33 0.34 -26.10
C GLY A 837 26.71 1.82 -25.94
N TYR A 838 27.91 2.07 -25.44
CA TYR A 838 28.46 3.41 -25.24
C TYR A 838 29.95 3.44 -25.57
N GLY A 839 30.41 4.48 -26.27
CA GLY A 839 31.84 4.69 -26.53
C GLY A 839 32.52 3.57 -27.35
N GLY A 840 31.77 2.87 -28.21
CA GLY A 840 32.28 1.77 -29.03
C GLY A 840 32.26 0.38 -28.36
N LEU A 841 31.78 0.28 -27.11
CA LEU A 841 31.52 -1.00 -26.46
C LEU A 841 30.20 -1.62 -26.96
N PRO A 842 30.11 -2.96 -27.09
CA PRO A 842 28.88 -3.64 -27.44
C PRO A 842 27.82 -3.49 -26.34
N ALA A 843 26.55 -3.64 -26.71
CA ALA A 843 25.48 -3.79 -25.74
C ALA A 843 25.67 -5.08 -24.94
N VAL A 844 25.27 -5.06 -23.67
CA VAL A 844 25.31 -6.25 -22.80
C VAL A 844 24.11 -7.15 -23.08
N ASP A 845 24.22 -8.40 -22.66
CA ASP A 845 23.10 -9.33 -22.59
C ASP A 845 22.15 -8.90 -21.46
N THR A 846 21.13 -8.12 -21.84
CA THR A 846 20.13 -7.60 -20.91
C THR A 846 19.20 -8.68 -20.38
N ASP A 847 18.98 -9.75 -21.14
CA ASP A 847 18.07 -10.84 -20.74
C ASP A 847 18.71 -11.65 -19.61
N ALA A 848 20.00 -11.95 -19.71
CA ALA A 848 20.75 -12.58 -18.62
C ALA A 848 20.80 -11.72 -17.34
N LEU A 849 20.85 -10.39 -17.50
CA LEU A 849 20.80 -9.46 -16.37
C LEU A 849 19.41 -9.41 -15.71
N GLN A 850 18.34 -9.44 -16.52
CA GLN A 850 16.96 -9.52 -16.02
C GLN A 850 16.70 -10.84 -15.30
N ASP A 851 17.19 -11.99 -15.83
CA ASP A 851 17.08 -13.29 -15.16
C ASP A 851 17.79 -13.30 -13.80
N LEU A 852 19.00 -12.73 -13.70
CA LEU A 852 19.70 -12.59 -12.42
C LEU A 852 18.89 -11.74 -11.43
N LEU A 853 18.37 -10.60 -11.86
CA LEU A 853 17.52 -9.74 -11.00
C LEU A 853 16.24 -10.46 -10.56
N ALA A 854 15.61 -11.26 -11.44
CA ALA A 854 14.44 -12.06 -11.11
C ALA A 854 14.76 -13.12 -10.04
N ARG A 855 15.89 -13.81 -10.16
CA ARG A 855 16.36 -14.80 -9.17
C ARG A 855 16.65 -14.17 -7.81
N VAL A 856 17.28 -12.99 -7.80
CA VAL A 856 17.53 -12.24 -6.56
C VAL A 856 16.22 -11.77 -5.92
N ALA A 857 15.26 -11.30 -6.72
CA ALA A 857 13.95 -10.90 -6.25
C ALA A 857 13.16 -12.08 -5.65
N ALA A 858 13.17 -13.25 -6.32
CA ALA A 858 12.55 -14.47 -5.83
C ALA A 858 13.16 -14.92 -4.50
N LEU A 859 14.48 -15.04 -4.42
CA LEU A 859 15.19 -15.42 -3.18
C LEU A 859 14.85 -14.48 -2.03
N LYS A 860 14.79 -13.17 -2.30
CA LYS A 860 14.50 -12.17 -1.28
C LYS A 860 13.04 -12.19 -0.83
N ASP A 861 12.07 -12.43 -1.72
CA ASP A 861 10.65 -12.54 -1.36
C ASP A 861 10.33 -13.85 -0.61
N ASP A 862 11.00 -14.94 -0.99
CA ASP A 862 10.85 -16.26 -0.38
C ASP A 862 11.44 -16.31 1.05
N HIS A 863 12.57 -15.63 1.29
CA HIS A 863 13.29 -15.74 2.57
C HIS A 863 13.56 -14.38 3.27
N PRO A 864 12.65 -13.94 4.17
CA PRO A 864 12.84 -12.75 5.00
C PRO A 864 14.04 -12.82 5.94
N GLN A 865 14.43 -14.03 6.37
CA GLN A 865 15.60 -14.28 7.21
C GLN A 865 16.91 -13.84 6.54
N VAL A 866 16.93 -13.80 5.20
CA VAL A 866 18.04 -13.20 4.45
C VAL A 866 17.91 -11.68 4.56
N ALA A 867 18.58 -11.12 5.56
CA ALA A 867 18.48 -9.70 5.90
C ALA A 867 19.12 -8.80 4.84
N ARG A 868 20.24 -9.24 4.25
CA ARG A 868 20.95 -8.47 3.21
C ARG A 868 21.69 -9.36 2.24
N ILE A 869 21.69 -8.96 0.97
CA ILE A 869 22.49 -9.52 -0.11
C ILE A 869 23.17 -8.37 -0.82
N ARG A 870 24.45 -8.54 -1.14
CA ARG A 870 25.21 -7.59 -1.97
C ARG A 870 26.00 -8.35 -3.02
N PHE A 871 25.71 -8.07 -4.28
CA PHE A 871 26.52 -8.50 -5.42
C PHE A 871 27.31 -7.29 -5.92
N ASN A 872 28.61 -7.28 -5.62
CA ASN A 872 29.47 -6.19 -6.04
C ASN A 872 30.88 -6.70 -6.40
N PRO A 873 31.29 -6.68 -7.67
CA PRO A 873 30.50 -6.37 -8.87
C PRO A 873 29.84 -7.60 -9.51
N VAL A 874 28.80 -7.36 -10.29
CA VAL A 874 28.29 -8.24 -11.36
C VAL A 874 28.81 -7.72 -12.68
N LEU A 875 29.47 -8.55 -13.49
CA LEU A 875 29.91 -8.18 -14.83
C LEU A 875 28.87 -8.62 -15.86
N ALA A 876 28.29 -7.66 -16.59
CA ALA A 876 27.38 -7.91 -17.70
C ALA A 876 28.13 -7.74 -19.03
N SER A 877 28.29 -8.83 -19.78
CA SER A 877 28.94 -8.86 -21.09
C SER A 877 27.93 -9.08 -22.21
N ASP A 878 28.37 -9.04 -23.46
CA ASP A 878 27.55 -9.39 -24.64
C ASP A 878 27.13 -10.88 -24.70
N ARG A 879 27.69 -11.72 -23.82
CA ARG A 879 27.46 -13.18 -23.76
C ARG A 879 26.80 -13.66 -22.48
N GLY A 880 26.35 -12.75 -21.62
CA GLY A 880 25.72 -13.05 -20.34
C GLY A 880 26.33 -12.33 -19.15
N VAL A 881 25.92 -12.73 -17.95
CA VAL A 881 26.32 -12.12 -16.68
C VAL A 881 27.21 -13.04 -15.84
N THR A 882 28.16 -12.46 -15.12
CA THR A 882 29.01 -13.18 -14.16
C THR A 882 29.04 -12.45 -12.83
N VAL A 883 28.61 -13.14 -11.77
CA VAL A 883 28.68 -12.63 -10.38
C VAL A 883 30.09 -12.85 -9.85
N LEU A 884 30.86 -11.79 -9.60
CA LEU A 884 32.25 -11.93 -9.14
C LEU A 884 32.35 -12.16 -7.63
N SER A 885 31.44 -11.57 -6.87
CA SER A 885 31.40 -11.70 -5.41
C SER A 885 29.98 -11.44 -4.90
N ALA A 886 29.64 -12.14 -3.82
CA ALA A 886 28.39 -11.98 -3.11
C ALA A 886 28.64 -12.00 -1.61
N ASP A 887 28.01 -11.08 -0.89
CA ASP A 887 27.99 -11.05 0.57
C ASP A 887 26.54 -11.20 1.05
N ILE A 888 26.29 -12.14 1.95
CA ILE A 888 24.94 -12.44 2.49
C ILE A 888 24.96 -12.37 4.02
N ASP A 889 23.98 -11.69 4.59
CA ASP A 889 23.71 -11.63 6.03
C ASP A 889 22.34 -12.24 6.33
N VAL A 890 22.27 -13.11 7.34
CA VAL A 890 21.01 -13.69 7.84
C VAL A 890 20.68 -13.19 9.24
N ALA A 891 19.39 -13.09 9.56
CA ALA A 891 18.85 -12.64 10.84
C ALA A 891 17.77 -13.60 11.37
N ASN A 892 17.37 -13.42 12.63
CA ASN A 892 16.31 -14.22 13.26
C ASN A 892 14.91 -13.84 12.70
N ALA A 893 14.15 -14.85 12.27
CA ALA A 893 12.84 -14.71 11.62
C ALA A 893 11.71 -14.13 12.51
N ALA A 894 11.89 -14.12 13.83
CA ALA A 894 10.83 -13.80 14.81
C ALA A 894 10.25 -12.37 14.72
N GLN A 895 10.66 -11.57 13.75
CA GLN A 895 10.21 -10.18 13.55
C GLN A 895 9.33 -9.95 12.31
N ARG A 896 8.86 -10.99 11.60
CA ARG A 896 7.81 -10.80 10.59
C ARG A 896 6.42 -10.83 11.23
N THR A 897 5.82 -9.67 11.48
CA THR A 897 4.36 -9.56 11.70
C THR A 897 3.58 -9.20 10.42
N ASP A 898 4.26 -9.04 9.27
CA ASP A 898 3.67 -9.00 7.92
C ASP A 898 3.32 -10.42 7.43
N SER A 899 2.50 -11.12 8.22
CA SER A 899 1.92 -12.40 7.82
C SER A 899 0.81 -12.18 6.78
N ALA A 900 0.59 -13.15 5.89
CA ALA A 900 -0.55 -13.18 4.97
C ALA A 900 -1.91 -13.36 5.68
N ARG A 901 -1.96 -13.25 7.01
CA ARG A 901 -3.18 -13.39 7.80
C ARG A 901 -4.04 -12.15 7.62
N ARG A 902 -5.35 -12.37 7.60
CA ARG A 902 -6.33 -11.29 7.64
C ARG A 902 -6.36 -10.72 9.06
N ALA A 903 -5.72 -9.58 9.28
CA ALA A 903 -5.72 -8.92 10.57
C ALA A 903 -5.79 -7.41 10.37
N MET A 904 -6.66 -6.75 11.13
CA MET A 904 -6.51 -5.33 11.43
C MET A 904 -5.30 -5.20 12.35
N ARG A 905 -4.36 -4.32 12.01
CA ARG A 905 -3.22 -4.05 12.89
C ARG A 905 -3.61 -3.09 14.00
N ASP A 906 -2.99 -3.28 15.15
CA ASP A 906 -2.97 -2.31 16.25
C ASP A 906 -2.16 -1.08 15.89
#